data_AF-A0A314YGM8-F1
#
_entry.id   AF-A0A314YGM8-F1
#
_cell.length_a   1.000
_cell.length_b   1.000
_cell.length_c   1.000
_cell.angle_alpha   90.00
_cell.angle_beta   90.00
_cell.angle_gamma   90.00
#
_symmetry.space_group_name_H-M   'P 1'
#
loop_
_entity.id
_entity.type
_entity.pdbx_description
1 polymer ?
#
loop_
_entity_poly.entity_id
_entity_poly.type
_entity_poly.pdbx_seq_one_letter_code
_entity_poly.pdbx_strand_id
1 'polypeptide(L)'
;MDFKNFKPHECHILKLHDGSHESAYTFENMWDLTPVTDILKELPEEYTFETALADLIDNSLQAVWANDRRHKKLISVDVADDVISIFDTGPGMDGSDENSIVKWGKMGASLHRSLREQAIGGRPPYLMPFFGMFGYGGPLASMQLGRHALVSSKTKDSRKVYTLHLDREALLTGSNSNIQKKRRGSDSDSNWKTDGGMRDPLEDEISKLHMEALLRLSIASFVVEIFKPKSKLDISQLQCKLKDIYFPYVQCDEESKSGKTITPVNFEVNGVDLAEIEGGEIAITNVHSCNGPDFVLQLHFSCKQDSMTKSPDSKAYIQANARLKCVYFPMVEGKENIEKILERLESDGCGTSENFETYSRVSIRRLGRLLPDARWARLPFMEFKQKKGDKADLLKICCLRVKCFVETDAGFNPTPSKTNLAHHSPFTTSLRNLGNQPLENEKDVRIKIYRDGNQLTLSQLKKDPANKKALRISSEVARVHKSLKRKGVTWKCGQKIKLFRGACAGVHNNNVYATIEYFLLEGLAGDPGGGARIICRPLSLSVDKGCILKINDGDTSLDIRDSLSVPVSVIDSGKCVAVESNEWDNQIEKQRQKSPSTIDLLDAEECQELGVDGALPVDAPAGKVPPEVIVAVVRPASYVSSCASKTLDQKYIARTNLKMSMEVKFRSDAEGLRNVCDISACTVPEPLKGIQGLYIFPLKSKYPALFQTSGVYTFSFHLTESNCKHVEKRVLIKQAPIVEYKEIQFTCPKGKAPVIGTPKVEFDEIQVQSSHGKVLPLQDSSSIQQVGNLMVPVMKAPKVEYDESPIPCPNEKIFLLQDSSSLPQAQNLEASNVNKEKELEKHLHRSGMQIGDLEKNLDALNKEKAVIEQDIYVLQASVEHCNSDYCSMKAELKHRIESMSHTAASTLCNLLRVPSQELSNDFMGGMIGLVALLGSTGSSELSRILSEYLGEDQMLAVVCRSFAAAVALEKYEHNGEVDSRHALYAAAAKLGRSINGRFLVIGLEDIRPYTGDLMVVTLRRSWACHILSCQVEILRMVSWGMQQDMLAARACIKHGAVSLDGGILRQTGVVSLGYGNPEIRFPVLRSVAVMKKKIEICKETMSAVIAAIEEFTKDHQKALKKFHKKNKKWHELATVKERRLIKTT
;
A
#
# COMPACT_ATOMS: atom_id res chain seq x y z
N MET A 1 62.94 -43.61 5.92
CA MET A 1 61.46 -43.61 5.79
C MET A 1 61.06 -44.83 5.00
N ASP A 2 59.90 -45.45 5.29
CA ASP A 2 59.31 -46.45 4.40
C ASP A 2 58.33 -45.74 3.46
N PHE A 3 58.67 -45.71 2.16
CA PHE A 3 57.89 -45.02 1.14
C PHE A 3 56.63 -45.80 0.72
N LYS A 4 56.43 -47.05 1.17
CA LYS A 4 55.26 -47.85 0.78
C LYS A 4 53.93 -47.30 1.30
N ASN A 5 53.96 -46.54 2.38
CA ASN A 5 52.79 -45.86 2.95
C ASN A 5 52.72 -44.36 2.60
N PHE A 6 53.58 -43.89 1.68
CA PHE A 6 53.60 -42.49 1.26
C PHE A 6 52.42 -42.18 0.33
N LYS A 7 51.38 -41.53 0.87
CA LYS A 7 50.24 -41.05 0.09
C LYS A 7 50.61 -39.71 -0.56
N PRO A 8 50.70 -39.60 -1.91
CA PRO A 8 51.17 -38.38 -2.58
C PRO A 8 50.12 -37.24 -2.63
N HIS A 9 49.08 -37.31 -1.79
CA HIS A 9 47.97 -36.34 -1.74
C HIS A 9 47.72 -35.79 -0.32
N GLU A 10 48.47 -36.25 0.68
CA GLU A 10 48.45 -35.71 2.06
C GLU A 10 49.72 -34.87 2.29
N CYS A 11 49.66 -33.89 3.19
CA CYS A 11 50.81 -33.02 3.49
C CYS A 11 51.85 -33.75 4.39
N HIS A 12 53.06 -33.99 3.87
CA HIS A 12 54.15 -34.65 4.61
C HIS A 12 55.20 -33.64 5.09
N ILE A 13 55.37 -33.51 6.41
CA ILE A 13 56.40 -32.66 7.02
C ILE A 13 57.73 -33.44 7.07
N LEU A 14 58.74 -32.97 6.33
CA LEU A 14 60.06 -33.57 6.29
C LEU A 14 60.95 -33.00 7.40
N LYS A 15 61.18 -33.77 8.48
CA LYS A 15 62.15 -33.41 9.51
C LYS A 15 63.57 -33.76 9.06
N LEU A 16 64.34 -32.75 8.66
CA LEU A 16 65.79 -32.86 8.57
C LEU A 16 66.41 -32.85 9.97
N HIS A 17 67.45 -33.67 10.17
CA HIS A 17 68.33 -33.63 11.32
C HIS A 17 69.74 -33.32 10.79
N ASP A 18 70.26 -32.14 11.12
CA ASP A 18 71.56 -31.64 10.67
C ASP A 18 72.74 -32.10 11.54
N GLY A 19 72.45 -32.68 12.71
CA GLY A 19 73.44 -33.14 13.69
C GLY A 19 73.70 -32.14 14.82
N SER A 20 73.04 -30.98 14.82
CA SER A 20 73.05 -30.07 15.98
C SER A 20 72.26 -30.69 17.15
N HIS A 21 72.76 -30.49 18.38
CA HIS A 21 72.09 -30.98 19.59
C HIS A 21 71.04 -29.99 20.13
N GLU A 22 71.05 -28.74 19.65
CA GLU A 22 69.96 -27.78 19.86
C GLU A 22 68.88 -28.04 18.81
N SER A 23 67.89 -28.86 19.14
CA SER A 23 66.80 -29.13 18.21
C SER A 23 65.98 -27.86 17.96
N ALA A 24 66.04 -27.31 16.75
CA ALA A 24 65.11 -26.27 16.32
C ALA A 24 63.66 -26.77 16.51
N TYR A 25 62.94 -26.14 17.44
CA TYR A 25 61.54 -26.47 17.76
C TYR A 25 60.56 -25.86 16.74
N THR A 26 61.05 -24.91 15.93
CA THR A 26 60.41 -24.34 14.74
C THR A 26 60.75 -25.15 13.49
N PHE A 27 59.74 -25.52 12.72
CA PHE A 27 59.90 -26.09 11.37
C PHE A 27 59.55 -25.05 10.33
N GLU A 28 60.48 -24.62 9.48
CA GLU A 28 60.21 -23.74 8.34
C GLU A 28 59.71 -24.56 7.13
N ASN A 29 58.61 -24.10 6.52
CA ASN A 29 57.98 -24.73 5.35
C ASN A 29 57.40 -23.65 4.43
N MET A 30 57.57 -23.81 3.12
CA MET A 30 56.91 -22.94 2.13
C MET A 30 55.45 -23.39 1.90
N TRP A 31 54.50 -22.51 2.19
CA TRP A 31 53.08 -22.70 1.86
C TRP A 31 52.76 -22.29 0.42
N ASP A 32 51.85 -23.01 -0.24
CA ASP A 32 51.44 -22.74 -1.64
C ASP A 32 50.10 -22.00 -1.72
N LEU A 33 50.17 -20.70 -1.96
CA LEU A 33 49.03 -19.78 -2.06
C LEU A 33 48.54 -19.55 -3.49
N THR A 34 49.07 -20.29 -4.48
CA THR A 34 48.79 -20.09 -5.92
C THR A 34 47.28 -20.07 -6.19
N PRO A 35 46.70 -18.91 -6.59
CA PRO A 35 45.25 -18.76 -6.71
C PRO A 35 44.63 -19.70 -7.74
N VAL A 36 43.40 -20.14 -7.49
CA VAL A 36 42.67 -21.00 -8.41
C VAL A 36 41.67 -20.14 -9.20
N THR A 37 41.91 -19.99 -10.52
CA THR A 37 41.17 -19.17 -11.51
C THR A 37 41.32 -17.64 -11.41
N ASP A 38 40.84 -16.93 -12.44
CA ASP A 38 40.93 -15.47 -12.74
C ASP A 38 40.28 -14.50 -11.71
N ILE A 39 40.33 -14.81 -10.42
CA ILE A 39 39.65 -14.05 -9.34
C ILE A 39 40.18 -12.60 -9.22
N LEU A 40 41.35 -12.29 -9.80
CA LEU A 40 41.93 -10.95 -9.91
C LEU A 40 41.05 -9.91 -10.66
N LYS A 41 39.96 -10.34 -11.30
CA LYS A 41 38.98 -9.46 -11.97
C LYS A 41 38.00 -8.78 -11.01
N GLU A 42 37.90 -9.24 -9.76
CA GLU A 42 36.92 -8.75 -8.77
C GLU A 42 37.57 -8.13 -7.51
N LEU A 43 38.81 -7.64 -7.63
CA LEU A 43 39.53 -6.97 -6.53
C LEU A 43 38.75 -5.73 -6.03
N PRO A 44 38.77 -5.45 -4.71
CA PRO A 44 38.04 -4.32 -4.15
C PRO A 44 38.64 -2.97 -4.54
N GLU A 45 37.76 -2.01 -4.85
CA GLU A 45 38.10 -0.59 -4.91
C GLU A 45 38.58 -0.11 -3.53
N GLU A 46 39.50 0.85 -3.54
CA GLU A 46 40.43 1.23 -2.46
C GLU A 46 39.90 1.07 -1.02
N TYR A 47 40.40 0.04 -0.31
CA TYR A 47 40.21 -0.11 1.15
C TYR A 47 40.80 1.10 1.91
N THR A 48 40.00 1.69 2.79
CA THR A 48 40.52 2.51 3.91
C THR A 48 41.14 1.61 4.99
N PHE A 49 41.88 2.20 5.94
CA PHE A 49 42.44 1.45 7.08
C PHE A 49 41.34 0.75 7.88
N GLU A 50 40.28 1.47 8.25
CA GLU A 50 39.19 0.92 9.07
C GLU A 50 38.38 -0.16 8.36
N THR A 51 38.22 -0.04 7.04
CA THR A 51 37.46 -1.03 6.25
C THR A 51 38.26 -2.31 6.01
N ALA A 52 39.58 -2.21 5.84
CA ALA A 52 40.47 -3.37 5.87
C ALA A 52 40.50 -4.04 7.25
N LEU A 53 40.59 -3.26 8.34
CA LEU A 53 40.59 -3.80 9.70
C LEU A 53 39.27 -4.51 10.02
N ALA A 54 38.14 -3.93 9.63
CA ALA A 54 36.82 -4.58 9.71
C ALA A 54 36.72 -5.85 8.84
N ASP A 55 37.35 -5.88 7.65
CA ASP A 55 37.34 -7.09 6.81
C ASP A 55 38.19 -8.24 7.39
N LEU A 56 39.19 -7.94 8.23
CA LEU A 56 39.87 -8.95 9.06
C LEU A 56 39.00 -9.42 10.23
N ILE A 57 38.46 -8.47 11.01
CA ILE A 57 37.58 -8.72 12.16
C ILE A 57 36.36 -9.56 11.75
N ASP A 58 35.81 -9.36 10.55
CA ASP A 58 34.70 -10.16 10.02
C ASP A 58 34.99 -11.67 10.02
N ASN A 59 36.25 -12.08 9.80
CA ASN A 59 36.63 -13.51 9.82
C ASN A 59 36.69 -14.03 11.26
N SER A 60 37.29 -13.26 12.18
CA SER A 60 37.31 -13.57 13.62
C SER A 60 35.90 -13.64 14.21
N LEU A 61 35.02 -12.72 13.83
CA LEU A 61 33.61 -12.74 14.21
C LEU A 61 32.89 -13.97 13.63
N GLN A 62 33.16 -14.35 12.37
CA GLN A 62 32.64 -15.58 11.81
C GLN A 62 33.15 -16.84 12.55
N ALA A 63 34.42 -16.85 12.97
CA ALA A 63 35.07 -17.94 13.69
C ALA A 63 34.49 -18.12 15.12
N VAL A 64 34.44 -17.07 15.93
CA VAL A 64 33.86 -17.15 17.30
C VAL A 64 32.35 -17.38 17.27
N TRP A 65 31.64 -16.99 16.21
CA TRP A 65 30.20 -17.29 16.09
C TRP A 65 29.91 -18.78 15.97
N ALA A 66 30.82 -19.56 15.36
CA ALA A 66 30.68 -21.01 15.23
C ALA A 66 30.81 -21.78 16.57
N ASN A 67 31.44 -21.20 17.59
CA ASN A 67 31.58 -21.83 18.91
C ASN A 67 30.23 -22.05 19.62
N ASP A 68 30.10 -23.12 20.40
CA ASP A 68 28.93 -23.34 21.28
C ASP A 68 28.71 -22.19 22.26
N ARG A 69 27.45 -22.00 22.68
CA ARG A 69 27.01 -21.02 23.69
C ARG A 69 27.64 -21.18 25.09
N ARG A 70 28.55 -22.13 25.30
CA ARG A 70 29.27 -22.39 26.56
C ARG A 70 30.74 -21.96 26.54
N HIS A 71 31.30 -21.60 25.38
CA HIS A 71 32.68 -21.12 25.26
C HIS A 71 32.72 -19.59 25.28
N LYS A 72 33.76 -18.96 25.86
CA LYS A 72 33.97 -17.49 25.75
C LYS A 72 34.15 -17.15 24.27
N LYS A 73 33.32 -16.24 23.76
CA LYS A 73 33.46 -15.64 22.43
C LYS A 73 34.14 -14.29 22.62
N LEU A 74 35.44 -14.24 22.32
CA LEU A 74 36.27 -13.07 22.48
C LEU A 74 36.91 -12.71 21.15
N ILE A 75 36.86 -11.43 20.79
CA ILE A 75 37.71 -10.80 19.80
C ILE A 75 38.47 -9.70 20.53
N SER A 76 39.80 -9.66 20.42
CA SER A 76 40.63 -8.57 20.92
C SER A 76 41.43 -7.95 19.78
N VAL A 77 41.47 -6.62 19.71
CA VAL A 77 42.24 -5.85 18.73
C VAL A 77 43.21 -4.94 19.47
N ASP A 78 44.48 -5.28 19.47
CA ASP A 78 45.57 -4.52 20.09
C ASP A 78 46.29 -3.70 18.99
N VAL A 79 46.13 -2.38 18.99
CA VAL A 79 46.80 -1.46 18.06
C VAL A 79 47.98 -0.77 18.74
N ALA A 80 49.19 -1.03 18.26
CA ALA A 80 50.43 -0.35 18.64
C ALA A 80 51.03 0.44 17.46
N ASP A 81 52.15 1.13 17.71
CA ASP A 81 52.83 2.00 16.75
C ASP A 81 53.51 1.23 15.60
N ASP A 82 53.87 -0.03 15.84
CA ASP A 82 54.67 -0.89 14.97
C ASP A 82 53.95 -2.21 14.58
N VAL A 83 52.98 -2.65 15.37
CA VAL A 83 52.16 -3.86 15.13
C VAL A 83 50.68 -3.63 15.43
N ILE A 84 49.80 -4.26 14.64
CA ILE A 84 48.38 -4.47 14.99
C ILE A 84 48.17 -5.96 15.20
N SER A 85 47.67 -6.38 16.36
CA SER A 85 47.33 -7.77 16.65
C SER A 85 45.81 -7.94 16.75
N ILE A 86 45.25 -8.89 15.99
CA ILE A 86 43.85 -9.31 16.09
C ILE A 86 43.86 -10.75 16.63
N PHE A 87 43.27 -10.96 17.81
CA PHE A 87 43.16 -12.26 18.48
C PHE A 87 41.70 -12.71 18.57
N ASP A 88 41.42 -13.99 18.34
CA ASP A 88 40.11 -14.58 18.64
C ASP A 88 40.14 -16.02 19.19
N THR A 89 39.07 -16.38 19.89
CA THR A 89 38.85 -17.70 20.54
C THR A 89 38.10 -18.71 19.67
N GLY A 90 38.12 -18.55 18.34
CA GLY A 90 37.47 -19.43 17.38
C GLY A 90 38.04 -20.85 17.32
N PRO A 91 37.52 -21.72 16.44
CA PRO A 91 37.96 -23.11 16.32
C PRO A 91 39.41 -23.30 15.82
N GLY A 92 40.02 -22.23 15.29
CA GLY A 92 41.39 -22.23 14.77
C GLY A 92 41.53 -22.94 13.41
N MET A 93 42.78 -23.00 12.95
CA MET A 93 43.24 -23.70 11.74
C MET A 93 44.54 -24.45 12.06
N ASP A 94 44.86 -25.45 11.26
CA ASP A 94 46.06 -26.28 11.44
C ASP A 94 46.66 -26.70 10.07
N GLY A 95 47.18 -27.92 9.97
CA GLY A 95 47.77 -28.49 8.76
C GLY A 95 46.90 -29.51 8.02
N SER A 96 45.67 -29.80 8.48
CA SER A 96 44.78 -30.78 7.83
C SER A 96 44.22 -30.26 6.50
N ASP A 97 43.93 -31.15 5.55
CA ASP A 97 43.36 -30.74 4.27
C ASP A 97 41.94 -30.16 4.40
N GLU A 98 41.22 -30.41 5.51
CA GLU A 98 39.96 -29.75 5.86
C GLU A 98 40.19 -28.33 6.41
N ASN A 99 41.06 -28.16 7.42
CA ASN A 99 41.19 -26.93 8.22
C ASN A 99 42.51 -26.17 8.00
N SER A 100 43.21 -26.43 6.90
CA SER A 100 44.54 -25.87 6.61
C SER A 100 44.59 -24.34 6.69
N ILE A 101 45.57 -23.82 7.44
CA ILE A 101 45.93 -22.39 7.49
C ILE A 101 46.20 -21.79 6.08
N VAL A 102 46.62 -22.63 5.12
CA VAL A 102 46.82 -22.25 3.71
C VAL A 102 45.55 -21.67 3.09
N LYS A 103 44.36 -22.14 3.47
CA LYS A 103 43.08 -21.67 2.93
C LYS A 103 42.74 -20.22 3.32
N TRP A 104 43.37 -19.68 4.36
CA TRP A 104 43.27 -18.27 4.71
C TRP A 104 44.13 -17.40 3.77
N GLY A 105 45.37 -17.82 3.48
CA GLY A 105 46.28 -17.11 2.59
C GLY A 105 45.91 -17.21 1.10
N LYS A 106 45.32 -18.34 0.69
CA LYS A 106 45.07 -18.69 -0.71
C LYS A 106 43.79 -18.03 -1.24
N MET A 107 43.95 -17.00 -2.09
CA MET A 107 42.83 -16.26 -2.66
C MET A 107 41.83 -17.18 -3.37
N GLY A 108 40.56 -17.06 -3.00
CA GLY A 108 39.45 -17.86 -3.51
C GLY A 108 39.16 -19.16 -2.75
N ALA A 109 40.06 -19.62 -1.87
CA ALA A 109 39.93 -20.91 -1.16
C ALA A 109 39.03 -20.88 0.09
N SER A 110 38.34 -19.77 0.36
CA SER A 110 37.53 -19.59 1.57
C SER A 110 36.33 -20.54 1.63
N LEU A 111 36.35 -21.43 2.64
CA LEU A 111 35.28 -22.38 2.95
C LEU A 111 33.92 -21.70 3.23
N HIS A 112 33.92 -20.41 3.57
CA HIS A 112 32.72 -19.68 3.98
C HIS A 112 31.76 -19.35 2.84
N ARG A 113 32.21 -19.40 1.57
CA ARG A 113 31.37 -19.08 0.40
C ARG A 113 30.13 -19.99 0.31
N SER A 114 30.23 -21.26 0.70
CA SER A 114 29.12 -22.22 0.69
C SER A 114 28.11 -22.02 1.83
N LEU A 115 28.52 -21.41 2.94
CA LEU A 115 27.65 -21.14 4.08
C LEU A 115 26.69 -19.97 3.82
N ARG A 116 26.98 -19.11 2.83
CA ARG A 116 26.21 -17.91 2.50
C ARG A 116 24.70 -18.17 2.36
N GLU A 117 24.31 -19.24 1.68
CA GLU A 117 22.89 -19.56 1.43
C GLU A 117 22.11 -19.84 2.72
N GLN A 118 22.80 -20.32 3.76
CA GLN A 118 22.21 -20.59 5.09
C GLN A 118 21.87 -19.31 5.87
N ALA A 119 22.43 -18.16 5.48
CA ALA A 119 22.15 -16.85 6.06
C ALA A 119 21.14 -16.02 5.24
N ILE A 120 20.37 -16.67 4.36
CA ILE A 120 19.18 -16.08 3.73
C ILE A 120 17.95 -16.47 4.57
N GLY A 121 17.15 -15.49 4.97
CA GLY A 121 16.10 -15.65 5.97
C GLY A 121 16.62 -15.52 7.41
N GLY A 122 16.03 -16.29 8.34
CA GLY A 122 16.25 -16.13 9.78
C GLY A 122 15.37 -15.04 10.40
N ARG A 123 15.71 -14.61 11.63
CA ARG A 123 15.02 -13.53 12.35
C ARG A 123 15.85 -12.25 12.32
N PRO A 124 15.24 -11.05 12.15
CA PRO A 124 15.93 -9.79 12.42
C PRO A 124 16.46 -9.76 13.87
N PRO A 125 17.64 -9.15 14.14
CA PRO A 125 18.49 -8.37 13.24
C PRO A 125 19.45 -9.19 12.33
N TYR A 126 19.13 -10.46 12.06
CA TYR A 126 19.82 -11.36 11.12
C TYR A 126 21.28 -11.66 11.50
N LEU A 127 21.53 -11.97 12.78
CA LEU A 127 22.87 -12.22 13.32
C LEU A 127 23.43 -13.59 12.87
N MET A 128 23.92 -13.63 11.64
CA MET A 128 24.62 -14.76 11.03
C MET A 128 25.83 -14.20 10.26
N PRO A 129 27.02 -14.10 10.87
CA PRO A 129 28.17 -13.36 10.34
C PRO A 129 28.90 -14.07 9.18
N PHE A 130 28.14 -14.48 8.15
CA PHE A 130 28.67 -15.11 6.94
C PHE A 130 28.97 -14.02 5.90
N PHE A 131 30.03 -13.25 6.18
CA PHE A 131 30.43 -12.09 5.38
C PHE A 131 31.31 -12.46 4.16
N GLY A 132 31.92 -13.64 4.16
CA GLY A 132 32.78 -14.12 3.07
C GLY A 132 32.01 -14.41 1.78
N MET A 133 32.31 -13.67 0.71
CA MET A 133 31.78 -13.90 -0.65
C MET A 133 32.87 -14.39 -1.60
N PHE A 134 33.88 -13.55 -1.82
CA PHE A 134 34.88 -13.78 -2.87
C PHE A 134 36.09 -14.59 -2.37
N GLY A 135 36.41 -14.50 -1.07
CA GLY A 135 37.49 -15.30 -0.46
C GLY A 135 38.90 -14.71 -0.64
N TYR A 136 39.02 -13.39 -0.75
CA TYR A 136 40.30 -12.66 -0.81
C TYR A 136 40.53 -11.68 0.36
N GLY A 137 39.54 -11.49 1.24
CA GLY A 137 39.52 -10.39 2.22
C GLY A 137 40.72 -10.40 3.15
N GLY A 138 40.98 -11.51 3.85
CA GLY A 138 42.11 -11.65 4.78
C GLY A 138 43.48 -11.25 4.19
N PRO A 139 43.91 -11.88 3.08
CA PRO A 139 45.16 -11.54 2.42
C PRO A 139 45.23 -10.09 1.91
N LEU A 140 44.16 -9.57 1.30
CA LEU A 140 44.18 -8.19 0.75
C LEU A 140 44.14 -7.13 1.85
N ALA A 141 43.32 -7.31 2.89
CA ALA A 141 43.19 -6.39 4.01
C ALA A 141 44.49 -6.32 4.84
N SER A 142 45.13 -7.46 5.13
CA SER A 142 46.42 -7.49 5.83
C SER A 142 47.54 -6.82 5.01
N MET A 143 47.62 -7.08 3.70
CA MET A 143 48.52 -6.36 2.78
C MET A 143 48.16 -4.88 2.58
N GLN A 144 46.94 -4.45 2.89
CA GLN A 144 46.56 -3.04 2.90
C GLN A 144 46.97 -2.34 4.20
N LEU A 145 46.81 -2.99 5.35
CA LEU A 145 47.09 -2.41 6.67
C LEU A 145 48.59 -2.21 6.93
N GLY A 146 49.43 -3.20 6.58
CA GLY A 146 50.88 -3.19 6.83
C GLY A 146 51.73 -3.56 5.63
N ARG A 147 52.99 -3.94 5.89
CA ARG A 147 53.90 -4.48 4.85
C ARG A 147 54.04 -6.00 4.90
N HIS A 148 54.01 -6.55 6.10
CA HIS A 148 54.13 -7.98 6.38
C HIS A 148 53.06 -8.36 7.40
N ALA A 149 52.50 -9.56 7.30
CA ALA A 149 51.60 -10.11 8.30
C ALA A 149 52.03 -11.52 8.72
N LEU A 150 51.93 -11.81 10.02
CA LEU A 150 52.08 -13.15 10.58
C LEU A 150 50.70 -13.63 11.02
N VAL A 151 50.31 -14.80 10.54
CA VAL A 151 49.12 -15.52 11.00
C VAL A 151 49.59 -16.67 11.86
N SER A 152 49.17 -16.70 13.13
CA SER A 152 49.39 -17.83 14.05
C SER A 152 48.04 -18.49 14.35
N SER A 153 47.94 -19.82 14.23
CA SER A 153 46.68 -20.52 14.50
C SER A 153 46.87 -21.91 15.10
N LYS A 154 45.92 -22.33 15.93
CA LYS A 154 45.90 -23.62 16.61
C LYS A 154 44.45 -24.11 16.76
N THR A 155 44.17 -25.33 16.33
CA THR A 155 42.92 -26.06 16.64
C THR A 155 42.95 -26.70 18.03
N LYS A 156 41.80 -27.11 18.56
CA LYS A 156 41.71 -27.73 19.90
C LYS A 156 42.53 -29.02 19.99
N ASP A 157 42.53 -29.81 18.91
CA ASP A 157 43.18 -31.12 18.83
C ASP A 157 44.67 -31.02 18.46
N SER A 158 45.10 -29.94 17.79
CA SER A 158 46.52 -29.68 17.56
C SER A 158 47.24 -29.31 18.86
N ARG A 159 48.41 -29.92 19.09
CA ARG A 159 49.35 -29.53 20.17
C ARG A 159 50.28 -28.38 19.78
N LYS A 160 50.30 -28.00 18.50
CA LYS A 160 51.24 -27.04 17.91
C LYS A 160 50.50 -25.85 17.31
N VAL A 161 51.17 -24.70 17.28
CA VAL A 161 50.72 -23.51 16.56
C VAL A 161 51.31 -23.57 15.15
N TYR A 162 50.45 -23.45 14.15
CA TYR A 162 50.81 -23.31 12.75
C TYR A 162 50.97 -21.83 12.42
N THR A 163 51.99 -21.49 11.63
CA THR A 163 52.29 -20.12 11.23
C THR A 163 52.30 -19.97 9.71
N LEU A 164 51.79 -18.84 9.22
CA LEU A 164 51.77 -18.45 7.82
C LEU A 164 52.21 -16.98 7.74
N HIS A 165 53.26 -16.71 6.99
CA HIS A 165 53.77 -15.35 6.77
C HIS A 165 53.19 -14.83 5.45
N LEU A 166 52.78 -13.56 5.38
CA LEU A 166 52.50 -12.86 4.12
C LEU A 166 53.43 -11.65 4.00
N ASP A 167 54.30 -11.65 3.00
CA ASP A 167 55.07 -10.47 2.60
C ASP A 167 54.54 -9.91 1.29
N ARG A 168 54.10 -8.64 1.33
CA ARG A 168 53.51 -7.97 0.16
C ARG A 168 54.51 -7.84 -1.00
N GLU A 169 55.76 -7.53 -0.71
CA GLU A 169 56.76 -7.27 -1.74
C GLU A 169 57.32 -8.58 -2.32
N ALA A 170 57.44 -9.65 -1.52
CA ALA A 170 57.80 -10.99 -2.01
C ALA A 170 56.79 -11.53 -3.04
N LEU A 171 55.49 -11.47 -2.72
CA LEU A 171 54.42 -11.92 -3.61
C LEU A 171 54.37 -11.10 -4.93
N LEU A 172 54.63 -9.79 -4.86
CA LEU A 172 54.67 -8.92 -6.04
C LEU A 172 55.96 -9.07 -6.87
N THR A 173 57.13 -9.21 -6.23
CA THR A 173 58.42 -9.36 -6.94
C THR A 173 58.58 -10.72 -7.60
N GLY A 174 58.07 -11.81 -7.00
CA GLY A 174 58.00 -13.13 -7.63
C GLY A 174 57.29 -13.08 -8.98
N SER A 175 56.20 -12.31 -9.09
CA SER A 175 55.48 -12.08 -10.34
C SER A 175 56.32 -11.33 -11.39
N ASN A 176 57.10 -10.32 -10.98
CA ASN A 176 57.93 -9.52 -11.89
C ASN A 176 59.16 -10.26 -12.43
N SER A 177 59.73 -11.20 -11.67
CA SER A 177 60.91 -11.98 -12.10
C SER A 177 60.69 -12.82 -13.37
N ASN A 178 59.42 -13.13 -13.69
CA ASN A 178 59.05 -13.91 -14.87
C ASN A 178 58.92 -13.08 -16.16
N ILE A 179 58.87 -11.74 -16.08
CA ILE A 179 58.75 -10.86 -17.26
C ILE A 179 60.00 -10.96 -18.15
N GLN A 180 61.19 -11.16 -17.57
CA GLN A 180 62.43 -11.41 -18.34
C GLN A 180 62.60 -12.88 -18.77
N LYS A 181 62.07 -13.85 -18.02
CA LYS A 181 62.16 -15.29 -18.40
C LYS A 181 61.30 -15.67 -19.60
N LYS A 182 60.25 -14.91 -19.92
CA LYS A 182 59.33 -15.16 -21.05
C LYS A 182 59.95 -15.12 -22.47
N ARG A 183 61.29 -15.03 -22.59
CA ARG A 183 62.07 -15.12 -23.84
C ARG A 183 62.83 -16.44 -24.04
N ARG A 184 62.70 -17.43 -23.15
CA ARG A 184 63.05 -18.84 -23.42
C ARG A 184 61.88 -19.72 -23.01
N GLY A 185 61.43 -20.58 -23.92
CA GLY A 185 60.17 -21.31 -23.77
C GLY A 185 60.24 -22.43 -22.74
N SER A 186 59.80 -22.13 -21.51
CA SER A 186 59.40 -23.12 -20.52
C SER A 186 58.13 -22.61 -19.83
N ASP A 187 57.03 -23.36 -19.93
CA ASP A 187 55.82 -23.07 -19.18
C ASP A 187 56.05 -23.40 -17.70
N SER A 188 56.45 -22.39 -16.93
CA SER A 188 56.53 -22.45 -15.48
C SER A 188 55.39 -21.62 -14.88
N ASP A 189 54.43 -22.29 -14.26
CA ASP A 189 53.30 -21.65 -13.59
C ASP A 189 53.75 -20.55 -12.61
N SER A 190 52.95 -19.48 -12.52
CA SER A 190 53.17 -18.37 -11.60
C SER A 190 52.79 -18.76 -10.16
N ASN A 191 53.54 -19.69 -9.59
CA ASN A 191 53.27 -20.25 -8.27
C ASN A 191 53.53 -19.21 -7.16
N TRP A 192 52.49 -18.84 -6.42
CA TRP A 192 52.61 -17.95 -5.27
C TRP A 192 52.97 -18.80 -4.06
N LYS A 193 54.18 -18.61 -3.52
CA LYS A 193 54.66 -19.28 -2.31
C LYS A 193 55.09 -18.26 -1.28
N THR A 194 55.01 -18.65 -0.02
CA THR A 194 55.37 -17.80 1.12
C THR A 194 55.83 -18.65 2.29
N ASP A 195 56.54 -18.05 3.22
CA ASP A 195 57.09 -18.73 4.39
C ASP A 195 56.03 -19.02 5.46
N GLY A 196 56.39 -19.89 6.39
CA GLY A 196 55.56 -20.29 7.52
C GLY A 196 56.13 -21.54 8.17
N GLY A 197 55.36 -22.13 9.08
CA GLY A 197 55.91 -23.22 9.87
C GLY A 197 55.02 -23.75 10.99
N MET A 198 55.69 -24.40 11.93
CA MET A 198 55.08 -25.02 13.11
C MET A 198 55.95 -24.75 14.33
N ARG A 199 55.36 -24.29 15.43
CA ARG A 199 56.00 -24.02 16.74
C ARG A 199 55.14 -24.51 17.91
N ASP A 200 55.69 -24.48 19.12
CA ASP A 200 54.89 -24.59 20.35
C ASP A 200 54.17 -23.27 20.69
N PRO A 201 53.10 -23.31 21.51
CA PRO A 201 52.45 -22.10 22.02
C PRO A 201 53.38 -21.31 22.96
N LEU A 202 53.31 -19.98 22.88
CA LEU A 202 54.08 -19.06 23.71
C LEU A 202 53.41 -18.83 25.08
N GLU A 203 54.17 -18.44 26.10
CA GLU A 203 53.63 -18.19 27.44
C GLU A 203 52.58 -17.05 27.45
N ASP A 204 52.75 -16.02 26.60
CA ASP A 204 51.78 -14.93 26.46
C ASP A 204 50.47 -15.37 25.78
N GLU A 205 50.55 -16.26 24.77
CA GLU A 205 49.37 -16.89 24.15
C GLU A 205 48.60 -17.73 25.17
N ILE A 206 49.31 -18.45 26.04
CA ILE A 206 48.72 -19.23 27.15
C ILE A 206 48.11 -18.29 28.21
N SER A 207 48.71 -17.12 28.45
CA SER A 207 48.31 -16.18 29.50
C SER A 207 47.11 -15.32 29.13
N LYS A 208 46.96 -14.92 27.85
CA LYS A 208 45.75 -14.24 27.33
C LYS A 208 44.47 -15.09 27.46
N LEU A 209 44.58 -16.40 27.69
CA LEU A 209 43.45 -17.34 27.69
C LEU A 209 42.70 -17.52 29.04
N HIS A 210 43.20 -16.97 30.14
CA HIS A 210 42.48 -16.74 31.42
C HIS A 210 41.46 -17.83 31.86
N MET A 211 41.91 -19.09 31.90
CA MET A 211 41.12 -20.25 32.37
C MET A 211 41.95 -21.13 33.32
N GLU A 212 41.27 -21.94 34.13
CA GLU A 212 41.89 -22.83 35.11
C GLU A 212 42.96 -23.76 34.51
N ALA A 213 44.02 -24.03 35.27
CA ALA A 213 45.24 -24.69 34.78
C ALA A 213 45.04 -26.10 34.17
N LEU A 214 43.90 -26.75 34.44
CA LEU A 214 43.54 -28.06 33.92
C LEU A 214 43.12 -28.07 32.44
N LEU A 215 42.76 -26.92 31.85
CA LEU A 215 42.21 -26.84 30.48
C LEU A 215 43.23 -26.38 29.41
N ARG A 216 44.47 -26.06 29.81
CA ARG A 216 45.51 -25.39 29.01
C ARG A 216 45.86 -26.05 27.67
N LEU A 217 45.61 -27.35 27.48
CA LEU A 217 45.95 -28.08 26.26
C LEU A 217 44.85 -28.07 25.18
N SER A 218 43.59 -27.83 25.57
CA SER A 218 42.41 -28.09 24.73
C SER A 218 41.80 -26.83 24.09
N ILE A 219 42.56 -25.74 24.07
CA ILE A 219 42.09 -24.43 23.61
C ILE A 219 42.52 -24.20 22.16
N ALA A 220 41.61 -23.64 21.36
CA ALA A 220 41.87 -23.16 20.01
C ALA A 220 41.96 -21.63 20.01
N SER A 221 42.72 -21.10 19.06
CA SER A 221 43.04 -19.67 18.97
C SER A 221 43.51 -19.30 17.57
N PHE A 222 43.24 -18.06 17.18
CA PHE A 222 43.71 -17.45 15.95
C PHE A 222 44.28 -16.05 16.24
N VAL A 223 45.39 -15.72 15.60
CA VAL A 223 46.07 -14.42 15.70
C VAL A 223 46.49 -13.96 14.31
N VAL A 224 46.25 -12.69 13.99
CA VAL A 224 46.89 -11.98 12.88
C VAL A 224 47.64 -10.79 13.42
N GLU A 225 48.96 -10.77 13.24
CA GLU A 225 49.85 -9.66 13.56
C GLU A 225 50.26 -8.95 12.27
N ILE A 226 50.11 -7.63 12.21
CA ILE A 226 50.33 -6.81 11.02
C ILE A 226 51.43 -5.82 11.32
N PHE A 227 52.60 -6.01 10.72
CA PHE A 227 53.80 -5.24 11.02
C PHE A 227 53.96 -4.02 10.10
N LYS A 228 54.43 -2.93 10.71
CA LYS A 228 54.67 -1.61 10.10
C LYS A 228 53.36 -1.05 9.49
N PRO A 229 52.34 -0.75 10.32
CA PRO A 229 51.06 -0.23 9.87
C PRO A 229 51.23 1.08 9.08
N LYS A 230 50.44 1.27 8.02
CA LYS A 230 50.61 2.40 7.08
C LYS A 230 50.02 3.73 7.58
N SER A 231 49.24 3.71 8.66
CA SER A 231 48.69 4.89 9.33
C SER A 231 48.69 4.69 10.82
N LYS A 232 48.87 5.79 11.58
CA LYS A 232 48.42 5.86 12.97
C LYS A 232 46.93 6.22 13.01
N LEU A 233 46.22 5.73 14.01
CA LEU A 233 44.81 6.06 14.27
C LEU A 233 44.63 6.59 15.69
N ASP A 234 43.61 7.42 15.87
CA ASP A 234 43.03 7.72 17.18
C ASP A 234 42.26 6.48 17.68
N ILE A 235 42.68 5.95 18.84
CA ILE A 235 42.09 4.74 19.44
C ILE A 235 40.64 4.97 19.88
N SER A 236 40.29 6.19 20.33
CA SER A 236 38.92 6.52 20.73
C SER A 236 37.98 6.55 19.53
N GLN A 237 38.41 7.18 18.43
CA GLN A 237 37.67 7.15 17.16
C GLN A 237 37.55 5.73 16.61
N LEU A 238 38.61 4.91 16.72
CA LEU A 238 38.58 3.51 16.29
C LEU A 238 37.59 2.68 17.12
N GLN A 239 37.59 2.84 18.44
CA GLN A 239 36.64 2.19 19.35
C GLN A 239 35.19 2.54 18.98
N CYS A 240 34.89 3.83 18.75
CA CYS A 240 33.55 4.27 18.33
C CYS A 240 33.15 3.69 16.96
N LYS A 241 34.05 3.73 15.96
CA LYS A 241 33.79 3.16 14.61
C LYS A 241 33.56 1.65 14.67
N LEU A 242 34.34 0.90 15.45
CA LEU A 242 34.16 -0.55 15.60
C LEU A 242 32.88 -0.88 16.38
N LYS A 243 32.53 -0.12 17.42
CA LYS A 243 31.24 -0.26 18.12
C LYS A 243 30.07 -0.03 17.16
N ASP A 244 30.10 1.01 16.34
CA ASP A 244 29.05 1.27 15.35
C ASP A 244 28.94 0.13 14.31
N ILE A 245 30.08 -0.35 13.79
CA ILE A 245 30.10 -1.43 12.80
C ILE A 245 29.49 -2.72 13.39
N TYR A 246 29.93 -3.13 14.57
CA TYR A 246 29.55 -4.40 15.18
C TYR A 246 28.44 -4.30 16.24
N PHE A 247 27.74 -3.16 16.35
CA PHE A 247 26.81 -2.87 17.46
C PHE A 247 25.94 -4.07 17.90
N PRO A 248 25.19 -4.78 17.02
CA PRO A 248 24.33 -5.90 17.45
C PRO A 248 25.07 -7.16 17.89
N TYR A 249 26.37 -7.27 17.65
CA TYR A 249 27.24 -8.35 18.13
C TYR A 249 27.93 -7.99 19.45
N VAL A 250 28.09 -6.70 19.75
CA VAL A 250 28.60 -6.17 21.02
C VAL A 250 27.46 -6.02 22.04
N GLN A 251 26.32 -5.47 21.62
CA GLN A 251 25.15 -5.15 22.44
C GLN A 251 23.84 -5.40 21.67
N CYS A 252 23.00 -6.32 22.17
CA CYS A 252 21.73 -6.69 21.54
C CYS A 252 20.58 -6.72 22.57
N ASP A 253 20.03 -5.56 22.90
CA ASP A 253 18.94 -5.44 23.89
C ASP A 253 17.61 -6.04 23.38
N GLU A 254 17.37 -6.09 22.07
CA GLU A 254 16.11 -6.56 21.48
C GLU A 254 15.81 -8.05 21.70
N GLU A 255 16.83 -8.90 21.88
CA GLU A 255 16.62 -10.32 22.20
C GLU A 255 16.36 -10.55 23.70
N SER A 256 16.45 -9.50 24.53
CA SER A 256 16.36 -9.63 25.99
C SER A 256 14.94 -9.67 26.52
N LYS A 257 14.49 -10.88 26.89
CA LYS A 257 13.26 -11.10 27.65
C LYS A 257 13.33 -10.62 29.11
N SER A 258 14.48 -10.17 29.59
CA SER A 258 14.73 -9.82 31.00
C SER A 258 15.03 -8.34 31.23
N GLY A 259 15.07 -7.52 30.17
CA GLY A 259 15.46 -6.11 30.24
C GLY A 259 16.94 -5.87 30.55
N LYS A 260 17.77 -6.93 30.62
CA LYS A 260 19.22 -6.81 30.73
C LYS A 260 19.86 -6.81 29.36
N THR A 261 20.89 -5.99 29.15
CA THR A 261 21.71 -6.05 27.94
C THR A 261 22.32 -7.43 27.74
N ILE A 262 22.27 -7.91 26.50
CA ILE A 262 22.94 -9.12 26.04
C ILE A 262 24.17 -8.67 25.24
N THR A 263 25.31 -9.29 25.53
CA THR A 263 26.58 -9.10 24.82
C THR A 263 26.93 -10.39 24.05
N PRO A 264 26.53 -10.56 22.78
CA PRO A 264 26.72 -11.82 22.04
C PRO A 264 28.18 -12.27 21.86
N VAL A 265 29.11 -11.32 21.81
CA VAL A 265 30.56 -11.51 21.72
C VAL A 265 31.22 -10.43 22.58
N ASN A 266 32.19 -10.80 23.44
CA ASN A 266 33.05 -9.82 24.08
C ASN A 266 34.01 -9.26 23.02
N PHE A 267 34.05 -7.94 22.88
CA PHE A 267 34.85 -7.27 21.88
C PHE A 267 35.74 -6.24 22.57
N GLU A 268 37.02 -6.55 22.70
CA GLU A 268 38.01 -5.74 23.40
C GLU A 268 38.88 -4.99 22.36
N VAL A 269 39.16 -3.70 22.56
CA VAL A 269 40.06 -2.90 21.70
C VAL A 269 41.03 -2.12 22.59
N ASN A 270 42.33 -2.43 22.46
CA ASN A 270 43.40 -2.01 23.38
C ASN A 270 43.03 -2.26 24.86
N GLY A 271 42.37 -3.39 25.15
CA GLY A 271 41.95 -3.79 26.50
C GLY A 271 40.64 -3.16 27.03
N VAL A 272 39.92 -2.36 26.24
CA VAL A 272 38.60 -1.79 26.62
C VAL A 272 37.48 -2.55 25.91
N ASP A 273 36.46 -3.01 26.64
CA ASP A 273 35.28 -3.67 26.04
C ASP A 273 34.41 -2.61 25.33
N LEU A 274 34.11 -2.83 24.05
CA LEU A 274 33.28 -1.94 23.24
C LEU A 274 31.84 -1.82 23.76
N ALA A 275 31.39 -2.71 24.65
CA ALA A 275 30.13 -2.53 25.37
C ALA A 275 30.11 -1.24 26.21
N GLU A 276 31.24 -0.84 26.81
CA GLU A 276 31.35 0.29 27.74
C GLU A 276 31.49 1.66 27.04
N ILE A 277 31.93 1.69 25.77
CA ILE A 277 32.14 2.92 24.99
C ILE A 277 30.80 3.62 24.69
N GLU A 278 30.53 4.81 25.23
CA GLU A 278 29.29 5.55 24.94
C GLU A 278 29.27 6.24 23.55
N GLY A 279 30.45 6.48 22.95
CA GLY A 279 30.59 7.20 21.68
C GLY A 279 30.25 6.35 20.44
N GLY A 280 30.06 7.04 19.31
CA GLY A 280 29.64 6.45 18.03
C GLY A 280 28.19 6.81 17.65
N GLU A 281 27.90 6.91 16.35
CA GLU A 281 26.60 7.37 15.85
C GLU A 281 25.46 6.47 16.32
N ILE A 282 25.67 5.16 16.38
CA ILE A 282 24.63 4.19 16.73
C ILE A 282 24.38 4.22 18.23
N ALA A 283 25.44 4.33 19.05
CA ALA A 283 25.31 4.49 20.50
C ALA A 283 24.58 5.79 20.85
N ILE A 284 25.04 6.92 20.29
CA ILE A 284 24.48 8.25 20.54
C ILE A 284 23.05 8.38 19.99
N THR A 285 22.74 7.85 18.80
CA THR A 285 21.35 7.88 18.27
C THR A 285 20.40 7.02 19.10
N ASN A 286 20.83 5.89 19.65
CA ASN A 286 19.99 5.11 20.56
C ASN A 286 19.64 5.91 21.83
N VAL A 287 20.62 6.61 22.45
CA VAL A 287 20.40 7.46 23.64
C VAL A 287 19.44 8.62 23.38
N HIS A 288 19.47 9.22 22.18
CA HIS A 288 18.63 10.37 21.82
C HIS A 288 17.31 10.01 21.09
N SER A 289 16.98 8.73 21.01
CA SER A 289 15.72 8.24 20.42
C SER A 289 14.49 8.50 21.33
N CYS A 290 13.28 8.29 20.81
CA CYS A 290 12.07 8.30 21.64
C CYS A 290 11.75 6.94 22.27
N ASN A 291 11.31 6.94 23.53
CA ASN A 291 10.75 5.76 24.23
C ASN A 291 9.33 5.39 23.74
N GLY A 292 9.05 5.57 22.44
CA GLY A 292 7.79 5.21 21.80
C GLY A 292 7.83 3.80 21.20
N PRO A 293 6.69 3.24 20.75
CA PRO A 293 6.69 1.99 20.01
C PRO A 293 7.38 2.18 18.65
N ASP A 294 8.35 1.29 18.35
CA ASP A 294 9.07 1.29 17.07
C ASP A 294 8.14 1.12 15.87
N PHE A 295 8.32 1.94 14.82
CA PHE A 295 7.66 1.69 13.54
C PHE A 295 8.50 0.68 12.74
N VAL A 296 8.07 -0.58 12.75
CA VAL A 296 8.78 -1.68 12.09
C VAL A 296 8.04 -2.18 10.85
N LEU A 297 8.75 -2.29 9.73
CA LEU A 297 8.30 -3.04 8.55
C LEU A 297 9.23 -4.25 8.33
N GLN A 298 8.65 -5.39 7.99
CA GLN A 298 9.39 -6.55 7.47
C GLN A 298 9.14 -6.66 5.96
N LEU A 299 10.20 -6.83 5.18
CA LEU A 299 10.18 -6.90 3.73
C LEU A 299 10.71 -8.25 3.27
N HIS A 300 9.96 -8.92 2.40
CA HIS A 300 10.37 -10.14 1.75
C HIS A 300 10.44 -9.93 0.23
N PHE A 301 11.64 -10.05 -0.34
CA PHE A 301 11.92 -9.89 -1.75
C PHE A 301 12.07 -11.27 -2.42
N SER A 302 11.53 -11.41 -3.62
CA SER A 302 11.66 -12.62 -4.44
C SER A 302 11.81 -12.24 -5.91
N CYS A 303 12.78 -12.84 -6.61
CA CYS A 303 13.00 -12.64 -8.04
C CYS A 303 13.17 -13.99 -8.74
N LYS A 304 12.73 -14.09 -10.00
CA LYS A 304 13.00 -15.28 -10.83
C LYS A 304 14.51 -15.38 -11.10
N GLN A 305 14.97 -16.61 -11.37
CA GLN A 305 16.35 -16.88 -11.78
C GLN A 305 16.33 -17.47 -13.20
N ASP A 306 16.99 -16.79 -14.16
CA ASP A 306 17.12 -17.28 -15.53
C ASP A 306 18.22 -18.36 -15.60
N SER A 307 17.82 -19.62 -15.44
CA SER A 307 18.74 -20.76 -15.45
C SER A 307 19.04 -21.23 -16.87
N MET A 308 20.19 -20.83 -17.42
CA MET A 308 20.74 -21.44 -18.65
C MET A 308 21.16 -22.92 -18.46
N THR A 309 21.20 -23.44 -17.23
CA THR A 309 21.63 -24.82 -16.92
C THR A 309 20.86 -25.45 -15.74
N LYS A 310 19.70 -26.07 -16.01
CA LYS A 310 19.13 -27.28 -15.34
C LYS A 310 17.75 -27.64 -15.92
N SER A 311 17.16 -28.75 -15.46
CA SER A 311 15.95 -29.38 -16.02
C SER A 311 14.63 -28.59 -15.76
N PRO A 312 13.55 -28.83 -16.53
CA PRO A 312 12.41 -27.89 -16.62
C PRO A 312 11.53 -27.72 -15.36
N ASP A 313 11.56 -28.66 -14.42
CA ASP A 313 10.48 -28.84 -13.43
C ASP A 313 10.70 -28.17 -12.06
N SER A 314 11.73 -27.32 -11.90
CA SER A 314 11.85 -26.45 -10.72
C SER A 314 12.29 -25.02 -11.05
N LYS A 315 11.32 -24.10 -11.10
CA LYS A 315 11.58 -22.66 -11.26
C LYS A 315 12.11 -22.06 -9.97
N ALA A 316 13.43 -22.04 -9.83
CA ALA A 316 14.11 -21.42 -8.70
C ALA A 316 13.78 -19.91 -8.62
N TYR A 317 13.54 -19.44 -7.40
CA TYR A 317 13.43 -18.02 -7.07
C TYR A 317 14.53 -17.67 -6.08
N ILE A 318 15.35 -16.69 -6.42
CA ILE A 318 16.25 -16.06 -5.46
C ILE A 318 15.42 -15.19 -4.50
N GLN A 319 15.80 -15.17 -3.24
CA GLN A 319 15.09 -14.47 -2.16
C GLN A 319 16.05 -13.60 -1.36
N ALA A 320 15.51 -12.55 -0.74
CA ALA A 320 16.20 -11.73 0.24
C ALA A 320 15.18 -11.13 1.23
N ASN A 321 15.61 -10.85 2.44
CA ASN A 321 14.75 -10.33 3.50
C ASN A 321 15.39 -9.08 4.13
N ALA A 322 14.55 -8.13 4.53
CA ALA A 322 14.99 -6.95 5.26
C ALA A 322 14.00 -6.50 6.34
N ARG A 323 14.51 -5.95 7.44
CA ARG A 323 13.74 -5.19 8.44
C ARG A 323 14.05 -3.71 8.30
N LEU A 324 13.02 -2.87 8.30
CA LEU A 324 13.12 -1.42 8.40
C LEU A 324 12.60 -1.01 9.78
N LYS A 325 13.50 -0.53 10.64
CA LYS A 325 13.18 0.00 11.96
C LYS A 325 13.26 1.53 11.91
N CYS A 326 12.11 2.20 11.87
CA CYS A 326 12.03 3.66 11.84
C CYS A 326 11.88 4.22 13.26
N VAL A 327 12.89 4.96 13.70
CA VAL A 327 13.02 5.56 15.03
C VAL A 327 12.77 7.07 14.93
N TYR A 328 12.01 7.64 15.85
CA TYR A 328 11.69 9.07 15.90
C TYR A 328 12.54 9.81 16.94
N PHE A 329 12.96 11.03 16.58
CA PHE A 329 13.86 11.89 17.36
C PHE A 329 13.13 13.18 17.71
N PRO A 330 12.59 13.33 18.94
CA PRO A 330 11.80 14.50 19.31
C PRO A 330 12.67 15.74 19.51
N MET A 331 12.04 16.92 19.40
CA MET A 331 12.65 18.16 19.88
C MET A 331 12.54 18.23 21.40
N VAL A 332 13.67 18.41 22.10
CA VAL A 332 13.77 18.40 23.56
C VAL A 332 14.41 19.70 24.03
N GLU A 333 13.75 20.40 24.94
CA GLU A 333 14.18 21.71 25.47
C GLU A 333 14.29 22.82 24.40
N GLY A 334 13.55 22.68 23.29
CA GLY A 334 13.55 23.64 22.18
C GLY A 334 14.68 23.42 21.16
N LYS A 335 15.42 22.31 21.25
CA LYS A 335 16.48 21.91 20.32
C LYS A 335 16.19 20.54 19.72
N GLU A 336 16.56 20.30 18.46
CA GLU A 336 16.33 19.00 17.82
C GLU A 336 17.30 17.95 18.38
N ASN A 337 16.82 16.75 18.74
CA ASN A 337 17.71 15.71 19.25
C ASN A 337 18.78 15.30 18.23
N ILE A 338 18.53 15.45 16.93
CA ILE A 338 19.51 15.21 15.85
C ILE A 338 20.65 16.24 15.88
N GLU A 339 20.41 17.48 16.32
CA GLU A 339 21.48 18.46 16.55
C GLU A 339 22.33 18.05 17.75
N LYS A 340 21.69 17.62 18.85
CA LYS A 340 22.40 17.09 20.04
C LYS A 340 23.26 15.85 19.70
N ILE A 341 22.79 14.99 18.79
CA ILE A 341 23.56 13.85 18.26
C ILE A 341 24.79 14.33 17.47
N LEU A 342 24.63 15.29 16.56
CA LEU A 342 25.73 15.80 15.73
C LEU A 342 26.80 16.52 16.58
N GLU A 343 26.38 17.33 17.55
CA GLU A 343 27.30 18.02 18.48
C GLU A 343 28.09 17.04 19.35
N ARG A 344 27.46 15.95 19.83
CA ARG A 344 28.16 14.91 20.58
C ARG A 344 29.12 14.10 19.69
N LEU A 345 28.74 13.84 18.43
CA LEU A 345 29.68 13.24 17.47
C LEU A 345 30.90 14.15 17.23
N GLU A 346 30.70 15.46 17.11
CA GLU A 346 31.78 16.44 16.96
C GLU A 346 32.68 16.51 18.21
N SER A 347 32.12 16.47 19.42
CA SER A 347 32.92 16.40 20.67
C SER A 347 33.71 15.10 20.79
N ASP A 348 33.15 13.98 20.32
CA ASP A 348 33.72 12.64 20.44
C ASP A 348 34.71 12.34 19.28
N GLY A 349 35.11 13.36 18.51
CA GLY A 349 36.04 13.24 17.37
C GLY A 349 35.49 12.45 16.17
N CYS A 350 34.19 12.12 16.19
CA CYS A 350 33.49 11.29 15.23
C CYS A 350 32.49 12.08 14.36
N GLY A 351 32.62 13.42 14.35
CA GLY A 351 31.72 14.33 13.64
C GLY A 351 31.73 14.16 12.13
N THR A 352 30.57 14.34 11.50
CA THR A 352 30.41 14.44 10.05
C THR A 352 30.08 15.88 9.65
N SER A 353 30.35 16.27 8.41
CA SER A 353 29.93 17.57 7.88
C SER A 353 28.43 17.63 7.54
N GLU A 354 27.59 16.91 8.29
CA GLU A 354 26.14 16.90 8.17
C GLU A 354 25.50 17.91 9.14
N ASN A 355 24.33 18.42 8.80
CA ASN A 355 23.53 19.29 9.66
C ASN A 355 22.11 18.71 9.82
N PHE A 356 21.23 19.38 10.58
CA PHE A 356 19.86 18.90 10.81
C PHE A 356 19.08 18.60 9.52
N GLU A 357 19.32 19.27 8.39
CA GLU A 357 18.65 18.94 7.12
C GLU A 357 19.34 17.80 6.37
N THR A 358 20.68 17.84 6.26
CA THR A 358 21.46 16.91 5.40
C THR A 358 21.73 15.54 6.04
N TYR A 359 21.61 15.41 7.36
CA TYR A 359 21.87 14.17 8.09
C TYR A 359 21.15 12.95 7.50
N SER A 360 21.88 11.85 7.33
CA SER A 360 21.39 10.60 6.75
C SER A 360 20.24 9.96 7.56
N ARG A 361 19.08 9.78 6.92
CA ARG A 361 17.91 9.11 7.53
C ARG A 361 17.88 7.61 7.28
N VAL A 362 18.90 7.03 6.65
CA VAL A 362 18.98 5.59 6.38
C VAL A 362 20.39 5.12 6.66
N SER A 363 20.53 4.19 7.60
CA SER A 363 21.78 3.47 7.89
C SER A 363 21.53 1.98 7.68
N ILE A 364 22.42 1.29 6.97
CA ILE A 364 22.20 -0.11 6.55
C ILE A 364 23.16 -1.06 7.26
N ARG A 365 22.59 -2.12 7.83
CA ARG A 365 23.29 -3.29 8.36
C ARG A 365 23.01 -4.49 7.45
N ARG A 366 24.05 -5.25 7.10
CA ARG A 366 23.92 -6.57 6.46
C ARG A 366 24.41 -7.61 7.45
N LEU A 367 23.55 -8.55 7.83
CA LEU A 367 23.84 -9.59 8.82
C LEU A 367 24.40 -9.00 10.13
N GLY A 368 23.67 -8.04 10.73
CA GLY A 368 24.08 -7.26 11.91
C GLY A 368 25.18 -6.21 11.69
N ARG A 369 26.16 -6.46 10.82
CA ARG A 369 27.31 -5.56 10.55
C ARG A 369 26.88 -4.33 9.77
N LEU A 370 27.31 -3.14 10.19
CA LEU A 370 27.08 -1.88 9.46
C LEU A 370 27.82 -1.87 8.11
N LEU A 371 27.23 -1.17 7.16
CA LEU A 371 27.84 -0.77 5.89
C LEU A 371 28.09 0.76 5.99
N PRO A 372 29.31 1.22 6.35
CA PRO A 372 29.55 2.61 6.75
C PRO A 372 29.21 3.66 5.69
N ASP A 373 29.38 3.35 4.40
CA ASP A 373 29.08 4.28 3.29
C ASP A 373 27.61 4.20 2.86
N ALA A 374 26.81 3.29 3.43
CA ALA A 374 25.39 3.12 3.11
C ALA A 374 24.48 4.20 3.75
N ARG A 375 25.00 5.42 3.90
CA ARG A 375 24.30 6.61 4.40
C ARG A 375 23.36 7.14 3.32
N TRP A 376 22.11 6.66 3.25
CA TRP A 376 21.15 7.17 2.26
C TRP A 376 20.29 8.29 2.86
N ALA A 377 19.90 9.26 2.02
CA ALA A 377 19.19 10.46 2.47
C ALA A 377 17.81 10.12 3.08
N ARG A 378 16.88 9.58 2.28
CA ARG A 378 15.56 9.06 2.70
C ARG A 378 15.13 7.95 1.73
N LEU A 379 14.27 7.03 2.17
CA LEU A 379 13.55 6.12 1.26
C LEU A 379 12.27 6.79 0.70
N PRO A 380 11.83 6.50 -0.53
CA PRO A 380 10.71 7.20 -1.17
C PRO A 380 9.34 7.13 -0.47
N PHE A 381 9.13 6.19 0.46
CA PHE A 381 7.94 6.16 1.31
C PHE A 381 8.01 7.11 2.52
N MET A 382 9.22 7.54 2.90
CA MET A 382 9.48 8.54 3.96
C MET A 382 9.37 9.99 3.42
N GLU A 383 9.18 10.16 2.11
CA GLU A 383 9.09 11.48 1.47
C GLU A 383 7.66 12.01 1.47
N PHE A 384 7.48 13.24 1.97
CA PHE A 384 6.19 13.94 1.91
C PHE A 384 5.88 14.45 0.48
N LYS A 385 4.90 13.85 -0.18
CA LYS A 385 4.55 14.19 -1.58
C LYS A 385 3.34 15.15 -1.66
N GLN A 386 3.66 16.44 -1.59
CA GLN A 386 2.85 17.62 -1.97
C GLN A 386 1.48 17.84 -1.28
N LYS A 387 1.48 18.76 -0.31
CA LYS A 387 0.39 19.75 -0.06
C LYS A 387 1.08 21.12 0.10
N LYS A 388 0.38 22.25 -0.07
CA LYS A 388 0.94 23.62 0.13
C LYS A 388 0.40 24.26 1.42
N GLY A 389 1.19 25.16 2.01
CA GLY A 389 0.87 25.91 3.24
C GLY A 389 1.33 25.21 4.53
N ASP A 390 1.43 25.97 5.62
CA ASP A 390 2.22 25.73 6.84
C ASP A 390 2.17 24.31 7.43
N LYS A 391 1.04 23.61 7.26
CA LYS A 391 0.83 22.21 7.68
C LYS A 391 1.77 21.24 6.97
N ALA A 392 2.16 21.55 5.73
CA ALA A 392 3.11 20.79 4.93
C ALA A 392 4.54 20.95 5.46
N ASP A 393 4.90 22.14 5.94
CA ASP A 393 6.23 22.43 6.47
C ASP A 393 6.44 21.78 7.86
N LEU A 394 5.41 21.81 8.72
CA LEU A 394 5.40 21.02 9.96
C LEU A 394 5.59 19.51 9.67
N LEU A 395 4.88 18.98 8.67
CA LEU A 395 5.02 17.58 8.25
C LEU A 395 6.40 17.27 7.65
N LYS A 396 6.96 18.17 6.84
CA LYS A 396 8.32 18.09 6.29
C LYS A 396 9.36 18.00 7.41
N ILE A 397 9.22 18.79 8.47
CA ILE A 397 10.08 18.74 9.66
C ILE A 397 9.90 17.42 10.43
N CYS A 398 8.66 16.95 10.64
CA CYS A 398 8.41 15.63 11.25
C CYS A 398 9.03 14.47 10.44
N CYS A 399 9.07 14.55 9.11
CA CYS A 399 9.78 13.58 8.26
C CYS A 399 11.32 13.70 8.32
N LEU A 400 11.88 14.82 8.79
CA LEU A 400 13.31 14.96 9.10
C LEU A 400 13.63 14.38 10.50
N ARG A 401 12.68 14.34 11.43
CA ARG A 401 12.84 13.73 12.75
C ARG A 401 12.80 12.19 12.79
N VAL A 402 12.98 11.50 11.66
CA VAL A 402 13.00 10.02 11.59
C VAL A 402 14.32 9.53 11.01
N LYS A 403 14.94 8.54 11.65
CA LYS A 403 16.03 7.73 11.08
C LYS A 403 15.55 6.28 10.93
N CYS A 404 15.87 5.65 9.81
CA CYS A 404 15.51 4.27 9.49
C CYS A 404 16.77 3.40 9.51
N PHE A 405 16.80 2.44 10.42
CA PHE A 405 17.79 1.37 10.41
C PHE A 405 17.27 0.25 9.51
N VAL A 406 18.00 -0.02 8.44
CA VAL A 406 17.70 -1.09 7.49
C VAL A 406 18.62 -2.26 7.81
N GLU A 407 18.05 -3.42 8.06
CA GLU A 407 18.79 -4.65 8.32
C GLU A 407 18.49 -5.67 7.23
N THR A 408 19.51 -6.26 6.62
CA THR A 408 19.34 -7.21 5.51
C THR A 408 19.98 -8.57 5.80
N ASP A 409 19.39 -9.62 5.26
CA ASP A 409 19.98 -10.96 5.23
C ASP A 409 21.07 -11.11 4.14
N ALA A 410 21.58 -12.34 3.96
CA ALA A 410 22.62 -12.63 2.97
C ALA A 410 22.14 -12.62 1.50
N GLY A 411 20.83 -12.44 1.25
CA GLY A 411 20.26 -12.30 -0.09
C GLY A 411 20.63 -10.95 -0.74
N PHE A 412 20.87 -9.93 0.08
CA PHE A 412 21.47 -8.66 -0.37
C PHE A 412 22.98 -8.80 -0.56
N ASN A 413 23.49 -8.27 -1.68
CA ASN A 413 24.93 -8.17 -1.97
C ASN A 413 25.49 -6.83 -1.46
N PRO A 414 26.60 -6.81 -0.69
CA PRO A 414 27.39 -5.61 -0.43
C PRO A 414 28.35 -5.31 -1.60
N THR A 415 29.04 -4.17 -1.53
CA THR A 415 30.25 -3.89 -2.35
C THR A 415 31.40 -4.83 -1.94
N PRO A 416 32.43 -5.02 -2.80
CA PRO A 416 33.65 -5.77 -2.48
C PRO A 416 34.30 -5.39 -1.14
N SER A 417 34.41 -4.09 -0.88
CA SER A 417 34.96 -3.48 0.35
C SER A 417 34.01 -3.56 1.57
N LYS A 418 32.80 -4.12 1.40
CA LYS A 418 31.74 -4.21 2.42
C LYS A 418 31.34 -2.85 3.03
N THR A 419 31.38 -1.77 2.25
CA THR A 419 31.00 -0.43 2.72
C THR A 419 29.61 0.03 2.30
N ASN A 420 29.06 -0.49 1.19
CA ASN A 420 27.73 -0.16 0.70
C ASN A 420 26.98 -1.42 0.23
N LEU A 421 25.71 -1.28 -0.17
CA LEU A 421 25.00 -2.32 -0.93
C LEU A 421 25.32 -2.20 -2.43
N ALA A 422 25.51 -3.34 -3.10
CA ALA A 422 25.87 -3.41 -4.51
C ALA A 422 24.78 -2.74 -5.39
N HIS A 423 25.16 -1.66 -6.07
CA HIS A 423 24.23 -0.76 -6.77
C HIS A 423 23.45 -1.42 -7.92
N HIS A 424 24.01 -2.46 -8.56
CA HIS A 424 23.38 -3.17 -9.67
C HIS A 424 22.52 -4.37 -9.23
N SER A 425 22.41 -4.66 -7.93
CA SER A 425 21.55 -5.75 -7.44
C SER A 425 20.07 -5.37 -7.54
N PRO A 426 19.19 -6.19 -8.15
CA PRO A 426 17.76 -5.90 -8.22
C PRO A 426 17.11 -5.65 -6.86
N PHE A 427 17.53 -6.39 -5.82
CA PHE A 427 17.01 -6.19 -4.46
C PHE A 427 17.45 -4.85 -3.86
N THR A 428 18.72 -4.44 -4.05
CA THR A 428 19.20 -3.11 -3.63
C THR A 428 18.43 -1.99 -4.31
N THR A 429 18.19 -2.11 -5.62
CA THR A 429 17.44 -1.12 -6.41
C THR A 429 16.00 -1.02 -5.94
N SER A 430 15.29 -2.14 -5.82
CA SER A 430 13.88 -2.14 -5.39
C SER A 430 13.68 -1.77 -3.91
N LEU A 431 14.68 -2.02 -3.05
CA LEU A 431 14.73 -1.49 -1.68
C LEU A 431 14.92 0.04 -1.68
N ARG A 432 15.84 0.58 -2.49
CA ARG A 432 16.05 2.03 -2.63
C ARG A 432 14.82 2.72 -3.24
N ASN A 433 14.08 2.04 -4.11
CA ASN A 433 12.84 2.52 -4.73
C ASN A 433 11.59 2.38 -3.83
N LEU A 434 11.70 1.79 -2.63
CA LEU A 434 10.54 1.46 -1.79
C LEU A 434 9.67 2.69 -1.47
N GLY A 435 8.46 2.70 -2.02
CA GLY A 435 7.50 3.80 -1.92
C GLY A 435 7.26 4.56 -3.22
N ASN A 436 8.06 4.37 -4.26
CA ASN A 436 7.71 4.80 -5.62
C ASN A 436 6.77 3.78 -6.31
N GLN A 437 6.33 4.07 -7.53
CA GLN A 437 5.75 3.03 -8.39
C GLN A 437 6.91 2.18 -8.96
N PRO A 438 6.77 0.85 -9.05
CA PRO A 438 7.83 0.01 -9.60
C PRO A 438 8.12 0.39 -11.05
N LEU A 439 9.40 0.44 -11.40
CA LEU A 439 9.87 0.76 -12.75
C LEU A 439 9.46 -0.37 -13.71
N GLU A 440 9.26 -0.05 -15.00
CA GLU A 440 8.73 -1.05 -15.95
C GLU A 440 9.73 -2.19 -16.27
N ASN A 441 10.96 -2.11 -15.74
CA ASN A 441 11.99 -3.15 -15.74
C ASN A 441 12.11 -3.93 -14.41
N GLU A 442 11.47 -3.49 -13.31
CA GLU A 442 11.47 -4.20 -12.01
C GLU A 442 10.43 -5.35 -11.94
N LYS A 443 9.83 -5.74 -13.08
CA LYS A 443 8.68 -6.66 -13.16
C LYS A 443 8.90 -8.05 -12.55
N ASP A 444 10.14 -8.47 -12.37
CA ASP A 444 10.48 -9.77 -11.77
C ASP A 444 10.74 -9.74 -10.26
N VAL A 445 11.00 -8.56 -9.66
CA VAL A 445 11.20 -8.42 -8.22
C VAL A 445 9.86 -8.18 -7.51
N ARG A 446 9.34 -9.22 -6.85
CA ARG A 446 8.14 -9.11 -6.02
C ARG A 446 8.51 -8.88 -4.56
N ILE A 447 8.14 -7.71 -4.04
CA ILE A 447 8.24 -7.34 -2.63
C ILE A 447 6.91 -7.63 -1.94
N LYS A 448 6.95 -8.32 -0.78
CA LYS A 448 5.85 -8.34 0.19
C LYS A 448 6.25 -7.49 1.40
N ILE A 449 5.34 -6.64 1.85
CA ILE A 449 5.53 -5.77 3.03
C ILE A 449 4.66 -6.32 4.15
N TYR A 450 5.20 -6.43 5.36
CA TYR A 450 4.48 -6.85 6.56
C TYR A 450 4.70 -5.85 7.69
N ARG A 451 3.66 -5.64 8.50
CA ARG A 451 3.71 -4.89 9.75
C ARG A 451 2.82 -5.60 10.76
N ASP A 452 3.31 -5.82 11.98
CA ASP A 452 2.55 -6.42 13.08
C ASP A 452 1.87 -7.75 12.68
N GLY A 453 2.60 -8.56 11.88
CA GLY A 453 2.12 -9.83 11.28
C GLY A 453 1.23 -9.70 10.04
N ASN A 454 0.64 -8.52 9.81
CA ASN A 454 -0.31 -8.27 8.71
C ASN A 454 0.43 -7.86 7.42
N GLN A 455 0.01 -8.40 6.27
CA GLN A 455 0.56 -7.99 4.98
C GLN A 455 -0.02 -6.63 4.54
N LEU A 456 0.85 -5.69 4.18
CA LEU A 456 0.49 -4.35 3.69
C LEU A 456 0.73 -4.19 2.19
N THR A 457 -0.10 -3.35 1.57
CA THR A 457 0.13 -2.84 0.21
C THR A 457 0.92 -1.52 0.23
N LEU A 458 1.59 -1.20 -0.89
CA LEU A 458 2.23 0.11 -1.12
C LEU A 458 1.27 1.31 -1.10
N SER A 459 -0.05 1.08 -1.13
CA SER A 459 -1.08 2.12 -0.94
C SER A 459 -1.54 2.23 0.52
N GLN A 460 -1.61 1.14 1.28
CA GLN A 460 -1.85 1.16 2.73
C GLN A 460 -0.71 1.85 3.48
N LEU A 461 0.55 1.63 3.08
CA LEU A 461 1.72 2.34 3.61
C LEU A 461 1.66 3.88 3.45
N LYS A 462 0.73 4.40 2.65
CA LYS A 462 0.53 5.83 2.35
C LYS A 462 -0.82 6.39 2.82
N LYS A 463 -1.59 5.65 3.63
CA LYS A 463 -2.94 6.09 4.04
C LYS A 463 -2.88 7.19 5.12
N ASP A 464 -3.17 8.40 4.68
CA ASP A 464 -3.58 9.56 5.50
C ASP A 464 -4.74 9.17 6.46
N PRO A 465 -4.62 9.39 7.79
CA PRO A 465 -5.56 8.81 8.76
C PRO A 465 -6.98 9.40 8.68
N ALA A 466 -7.97 8.50 8.58
CA ALA A 466 -9.32 8.79 8.07
C ALA A 466 -10.14 9.86 8.81
N ASN A 467 -9.84 10.18 10.08
CA ASN A 467 -10.72 10.99 10.92
C ASN A 467 -10.48 12.52 10.84
N LYS A 468 -9.44 12.99 10.14
CA LYS A 468 -9.03 14.43 10.11
C LYS A 468 -10.16 15.42 9.84
N LYS A 469 -11.04 15.12 8.87
CA LYS A 469 -12.12 16.04 8.43
C LYS A 469 -13.18 16.26 9.51
N ALA A 470 -13.45 15.26 10.35
CA ALA A 470 -14.38 15.37 11.49
C ALA A 470 -13.73 16.04 12.71
N LEU A 471 -12.47 15.70 13.00
CA LEU A 471 -11.70 16.27 14.11
C LEU A 471 -11.52 17.79 14.00
N ARG A 472 -11.49 18.34 12.78
CA ARG A 472 -11.18 19.75 12.47
C ARG A 472 -9.81 20.19 13.02
N ILE A 473 -8.83 19.27 12.95
CA ILE A 473 -7.44 19.50 13.34
C ILE A 473 -6.55 19.78 12.12
N SER A 474 -5.40 20.41 12.35
CA SER A 474 -4.38 20.70 11.32
C SER A 474 -3.38 19.56 11.11
N SER A 475 -2.95 18.93 12.20
CA SER A 475 -1.90 17.90 12.22
C SER A 475 -2.45 16.49 12.00
N GLU A 476 -1.56 15.57 11.65
CA GLU A 476 -1.84 14.12 11.59
C GLU A 476 -1.76 13.48 12.98
N VAL A 477 -1.08 14.13 13.93
CA VAL A 477 -0.91 13.68 15.31
C VAL A 477 -1.54 14.70 16.27
N ALA A 478 -2.35 14.20 17.20
CA ALA A 478 -2.95 15.00 18.27
C ALA A 478 -2.87 14.25 19.60
N ARG A 479 -2.47 14.94 20.67
CA ARG A 479 -2.45 14.43 22.04
C ARG A 479 -3.83 14.52 22.65
N VAL A 480 -4.30 13.43 23.26
CA VAL A 480 -5.60 13.33 23.94
C VAL A 480 -5.42 13.51 25.44
N HIS A 481 -6.05 14.52 26.03
CA HIS A 481 -5.96 14.83 27.46
C HIS A 481 -7.33 14.78 28.15
N LYS A 482 -7.38 14.28 29.40
CA LYS A 482 -8.60 14.26 30.23
C LYS A 482 -8.80 15.55 31.06
N SER A 483 -7.84 16.47 31.07
CA SER A 483 -7.95 17.78 31.72
C SER A 483 -7.04 18.82 31.06
N LEU A 484 -7.40 20.10 31.18
CA LEU A 484 -6.68 21.24 30.61
C LEU A 484 -6.77 22.45 31.55
N LYS A 485 -5.64 23.11 31.84
CA LYS A 485 -5.62 24.37 32.59
C LYS A 485 -5.56 25.56 31.61
N ARG A 486 -6.53 26.47 31.67
CA ARG A 486 -6.67 27.64 30.78
C ARG A 486 -7.30 28.80 31.55
N LYS A 487 -6.76 30.02 31.41
CA LYS A 487 -7.21 31.23 32.15
C LYS A 487 -7.28 31.00 33.68
N GLY A 488 -6.29 30.32 34.25
CA GLY A 488 -6.23 29.94 35.67
C GLY A 488 -7.10 28.74 36.06
N VAL A 489 -8.23 28.53 35.39
CA VAL A 489 -9.21 27.46 35.66
C VAL A 489 -8.74 26.11 35.10
N THR A 490 -8.98 25.03 35.85
CA THR A 490 -8.75 23.65 35.42
C THR A 490 -10.06 23.01 34.94
N TRP A 491 -10.13 22.73 33.64
CA TRP A 491 -11.26 22.08 32.97
C TRP A 491 -11.03 20.57 32.90
N LYS A 492 -12.09 19.74 33.04
CA LYS A 492 -11.97 18.28 33.17
C LYS A 492 -12.99 17.51 32.32
N CYS A 493 -12.61 16.29 31.92
CA CYS A 493 -13.55 15.24 31.49
C CYS A 493 -14.68 15.06 32.51
N GLY A 494 -15.92 14.86 32.05
CA GLY A 494 -17.13 14.77 32.86
C GLY A 494 -17.75 16.11 33.25
N GLN A 495 -17.09 17.25 32.97
CA GLN A 495 -17.59 18.57 33.37
C GLN A 495 -18.77 19.04 32.49
N LYS A 496 -19.87 19.43 33.16
CA LYS A 496 -21.05 20.07 32.57
C LYS A 496 -20.69 21.49 32.07
N ILE A 497 -20.94 21.80 30.80
CA ILE A 497 -20.68 23.10 30.17
C ILE A 497 -21.85 23.62 29.31
N LYS A 498 -21.85 24.93 29.06
CA LYS A 498 -22.81 25.67 28.23
C LYS A 498 -22.03 26.49 27.20
N LEU A 499 -22.29 26.17 25.93
CA LEU A 499 -21.75 26.86 24.76
C LEU A 499 -22.79 27.88 24.29
N PHE A 500 -22.40 29.15 24.23
CA PHE A 500 -23.29 30.21 23.78
C PHE A 500 -23.48 30.19 22.25
N ARG A 501 -24.61 30.72 21.78
CA ARG A 501 -24.89 30.93 20.35
C ARG A 501 -23.73 31.68 19.69
N GLY A 502 -23.19 31.13 18.61
CA GLY A 502 -22.01 31.67 17.92
C GLY A 502 -20.66 31.29 18.56
N ALA A 503 -20.59 30.20 19.35
CA ALA A 503 -19.34 29.64 19.86
C ALA A 503 -18.51 28.92 18.79
N CYS A 504 -19.14 28.07 17.97
CA CYS A 504 -18.44 27.33 16.90
C CYS A 504 -19.39 26.87 15.79
N ALA A 505 -18.83 26.37 14.67
CA ALA A 505 -19.60 25.80 13.58
C ALA A 505 -20.39 24.56 14.04
N GLY A 506 -21.72 24.68 14.11
CA GLY A 506 -22.67 23.74 14.73
C GLY A 506 -23.51 24.38 15.86
N VAL A 507 -23.06 25.48 16.47
CA VAL A 507 -23.74 26.18 17.58
C VAL A 507 -24.22 27.56 17.10
N HIS A 508 -25.03 27.59 16.04
CA HIS A 508 -25.43 28.83 15.34
C HIS A 508 -26.75 29.44 15.82
N ASN A 509 -27.71 28.61 16.26
CA ASN A 509 -29.10 29.03 16.45
C ASN A 509 -29.46 29.16 17.94
N ASN A 510 -29.09 28.18 18.75
CA ASN A 510 -29.37 28.10 20.18
C ASN A 510 -28.08 27.91 21.00
N ASN A 511 -28.14 28.18 22.30
CA ASN A 511 -27.12 27.73 23.24
C ASN A 511 -27.15 26.19 23.36
N VAL A 512 -25.99 25.55 23.51
CA VAL A 512 -25.86 24.09 23.63
C VAL A 512 -25.27 23.73 24.98
N TYR A 513 -25.99 22.90 25.74
CA TYR A 513 -25.47 22.25 26.95
C TYR A 513 -24.77 20.96 26.54
N ALA A 514 -23.56 20.72 27.05
CA ALA A 514 -22.72 19.58 26.69
C ALA A 514 -21.84 19.14 27.87
N THR A 515 -21.38 17.89 27.84
CA THR A 515 -20.39 17.36 28.79
C THR A 515 -19.04 17.27 28.11
N ILE A 516 -17.98 17.78 28.72
CA ILE A 516 -16.60 17.61 28.22
C ILE A 516 -16.21 16.14 28.32
N GLU A 517 -15.66 15.59 27.24
CA GLU A 517 -15.18 14.20 27.20
C GLU A 517 -13.64 14.18 27.08
N TYR A 518 -13.05 14.93 26.14
CA TYR A 518 -11.60 15.02 25.96
C TYR A 518 -11.14 16.42 25.52
N PHE A 519 -9.85 16.72 25.71
CA PHE A 519 -9.16 17.83 25.07
C PHE A 519 -8.16 17.29 24.05
N LEU A 520 -8.04 17.96 22.90
CA LEU A 520 -7.07 17.63 21.86
C LEU A 520 -6.07 18.77 21.73
N LEU A 521 -4.78 18.42 21.70
CA LEU A 521 -3.67 19.33 21.42
C LEU A 521 -2.94 18.84 20.17
N GLU A 522 -2.83 19.71 19.16
CA GLU A 522 -2.13 19.38 17.91
C GLU A 522 -0.62 19.28 18.14
N GLY A 523 0.03 18.39 17.37
CA GLY A 523 1.46 18.12 17.50
C GLY A 523 1.81 17.18 18.66
N LEU A 524 3.06 16.72 18.67
CA LEU A 524 3.65 15.86 19.70
C LEU A 524 4.01 16.65 20.96
N ALA A 525 4.53 15.97 21.98
CA ALA A 525 5.13 16.65 23.12
C ALA A 525 6.41 17.39 22.67
N GLY A 526 6.59 18.63 23.12
CA GLY A 526 7.70 19.51 22.70
C GLY A 526 7.35 20.46 21.55
N ASP A 527 6.48 20.06 20.61
CA ASP A 527 6.10 20.92 19.47
C ASP A 527 5.48 22.27 19.91
N PRO A 528 5.68 23.36 19.14
CA PRO A 528 4.87 24.58 19.22
C PRO A 528 3.45 24.29 18.72
N GLY A 529 2.67 23.61 19.57
CA GLY A 529 1.43 22.95 19.20
C GLY A 529 0.36 23.89 18.65
N GLY A 530 -0.35 23.43 17.62
CA GLY A 530 -1.38 24.18 16.91
C GLY A 530 -2.71 24.32 17.66
N GLY A 531 -3.81 24.26 16.91
CA GLY A 531 -5.16 24.54 17.40
C GLY A 531 -5.65 23.55 18.46
N ALA A 532 -5.62 23.95 19.73
CA ALA A 532 -6.22 23.17 20.81
C ALA A 532 -7.76 23.11 20.69
N ARG A 533 -8.34 21.93 20.93
CA ARG A 533 -9.80 21.67 20.82
C ARG A 533 -10.37 20.97 22.06
N ILE A 534 -11.66 21.16 22.28
CA ILE A 534 -12.49 20.49 23.28
C ILE A 534 -13.43 19.56 22.52
N ILE A 535 -13.45 18.28 22.90
CA ILE A 535 -14.45 17.30 22.49
C ILE A 535 -15.50 17.23 23.60
N CYS A 536 -16.76 17.52 23.27
CA CYS A 536 -17.85 17.52 24.22
C CYS A 536 -19.15 16.98 23.60
N ARG A 537 -19.86 16.10 24.31
CA ARG A 537 -21.13 15.53 23.86
C ARG A 537 -22.31 16.41 24.29
N PRO A 538 -23.14 16.92 23.36
CA PRO A 538 -24.43 17.54 23.65
C PRO A 538 -25.33 16.75 24.60
N LEU A 539 -26.07 17.47 25.45
CA LEU A 539 -27.04 16.90 26.40
C LEU A 539 -28.11 16.02 25.73
N SER A 540 -28.48 16.32 24.49
CA SER A 540 -29.47 15.58 23.70
C SER A 540 -28.97 14.25 23.12
N LEU A 541 -27.77 13.79 23.48
CA LEU A 541 -27.17 12.56 23.00
C LEU A 541 -26.89 11.60 24.16
N SER A 542 -27.28 10.34 23.96
CA SER A 542 -27.00 9.23 24.88
C SER A 542 -25.50 8.92 24.98
N VAL A 543 -25.09 8.21 26.03
CA VAL A 543 -23.66 8.04 26.38
C VAL A 543 -22.91 7.19 25.34
N ASP A 544 -23.58 6.22 24.73
CA ASP A 544 -23.10 5.38 23.63
C ASP A 544 -22.76 6.16 22.35
N LYS A 545 -23.35 7.35 22.18
CA LYS A 545 -23.07 8.30 21.09
C LYS A 545 -21.93 9.29 21.40
N GLY A 546 -21.31 9.17 22.58
CA GLY A 546 -20.14 9.95 23.00
C GLY A 546 -18.83 9.49 22.35
N CYS A 547 -17.79 10.29 22.54
CA CYS A 547 -16.48 10.02 21.98
C CYS A 547 -15.80 8.82 22.66
N ILE A 548 -15.33 7.85 21.87
CA ILE A 548 -14.62 6.67 22.35
C ILE A 548 -13.14 6.74 21.95
N LEU A 549 -12.27 6.62 22.97
CA LEU A 549 -10.85 6.33 22.81
C LEU A 549 -10.66 4.81 22.91
N LYS A 550 -10.22 4.17 21.83
CA LYS A 550 -9.79 2.77 21.82
C LYS A 550 -8.27 2.72 21.92
N ILE A 551 -7.77 1.89 22.83
CA ILE A 551 -6.33 1.62 22.99
C ILE A 551 -6.15 0.13 22.77
N ASN A 552 -5.55 -0.23 21.66
CA ASN A 552 -5.07 -1.57 21.37
C ASN A 552 -3.53 -1.55 21.45
N ASP A 553 -2.88 -2.70 21.68
CA ASP A 553 -1.42 -2.78 21.66
C ASP A 553 -0.87 -2.36 20.28
N GLY A 554 -0.21 -1.19 20.25
CA GLY A 554 0.38 -0.60 19.03
C GLY A 554 -0.52 0.35 18.23
N ASP A 555 -1.82 0.47 18.50
CA ASP A 555 -2.71 1.42 17.79
C ASP A 555 -3.77 2.05 18.72
N THR A 556 -3.82 3.39 18.72
CA THR A 556 -4.72 4.19 19.56
C THR A 556 -5.61 5.05 18.66
N SER A 557 -6.90 4.71 18.61
CA SER A 557 -7.87 5.37 17.73
C SER A 557 -8.93 6.14 18.52
N LEU A 558 -9.20 7.38 18.08
CA LEU A 558 -10.23 8.25 18.64
C LEU A 558 -11.41 8.38 17.67
N ASP A 559 -12.58 7.92 18.12
CA ASP A 559 -13.87 7.96 17.44
C ASP A 559 -14.74 9.04 18.09
N ILE A 560 -15.04 10.14 17.38
CA ILE A 560 -15.80 11.28 17.94
C ILE A 560 -17.30 10.95 18.07
N ARG A 561 -17.82 10.11 17.17
CA ARG A 561 -19.26 9.91 16.95
C ARG A 561 -20.01 11.22 16.78
N ASP A 562 -21.15 11.38 17.46
CA ASP A 562 -22.04 12.54 17.37
C ASP A 562 -21.54 13.73 18.23
N SER A 563 -20.35 13.64 18.84
CA SER A 563 -19.81 14.65 19.76
C SER A 563 -19.27 15.89 19.04
N LEU A 564 -19.37 17.06 19.68
CA LEU A 564 -18.92 18.33 19.09
C LEU A 564 -17.41 18.56 19.31
N SER A 565 -16.74 19.00 18.24
CA SER A 565 -15.33 19.43 18.25
C SER A 565 -15.22 20.97 18.20
N VAL A 566 -14.93 21.58 19.34
CA VAL A 566 -14.99 23.02 19.62
C VAL A 566 -13.57 23.59 19.83
N PRO A 567 -13.18 24.75 19.29
CA PRO A 567 -11.84 25.31 19.52
C PRO A 567 -11.71 25.84 20.97
N VAL A 568 -10.57 25.64 21.64
CA VAL A 568 -10.35 26.08 23.04
C VAL A 568 -10.53 27.59 23.26
N SER A 569 -10.40 28.40 22.21
CA SER A 569 -10.65 29.85 22.24
C SER A 569 -12.09 30.25 22.62
N VAL A 570 -13.06 29.32 22.67
CA VAL A 570 -14.37 29.58 23.28
C VAL A 570 -14.29 29.86 24.79
N ILE A 571 -13.27 29.31 25.48
CA ILE A 571 -12.98 29.63 26.89
C ILE A 571 -12.41 31.06 26.97
N ASP A 572 -11.42 31.36 26.13
CA ASP A 572 -10.73 32.66 26.17
C ASP A 572 -11.64 33.85 25.79
N SER A 573 -12.72 33.59 25.03
CA SER A 573 -13.74 34.55 24.61
C SER A 573 -15.04 34.50 25.44
N GLY A 574 -15.07 33.76 26.55
CA GLY A 574 -16.23 33.66 27.45
C GLY A 574 -17.46 32.94 26.86
N LYS A 575 -17.36 32.37 25.65
CA LYS A 575 -18.44 31.66 24.96
C LYS A 575 -18.67 30.23 25.46
N CYS A 576 -17.85 29.76 26.40
CA CYS A 576 -18.00 28.49 27.12
C CYS A 576 -17.91 28.74 28.62
N VAL A 577 -18.93 28.34 29.36
CA VAL A 577 -18.99 28.43 30.84
C VAL A 577 -19.32 27.06 31.44
N ALA A 578 -18.88 26.83 32.68
CA ALA A 578 -19.30 25.69 33.47
C ALA A 578 -20.79 25.84 33.88
N VAL A 579 -21.47 24.71 34.11
CA VAL A 579 -22.90 24.69 34.45
C VAL A 579 -23.10 23.95 35.77
N GLU A 580 -23.78 24.59 36.72
CA GLU A 580 -24.16 24.00 37.99
C GLU A 580 -25.25 22.94 37.82
N SER A 581 -25.33 21.98 38.75
CA SER A 581 -26.33 20.90 38.69
C SER A 581 -27.75 21.43 38.55
N ASN A 582 -28.13 22.45 39.33
CA ASN A 582 -29.49 23.00 39.29
C ASN A 582 -29.88 23.55 37.91
N GLU A 583 -28.98 24.22 37.17
CA GLU A 583 -29.30 24.63 35.79
C GLU A 583 -29.36 23.40 34.86
N TRP A 584 -28.40 22.49 34.96
CA TRP A 584 -28.31 21.32 34.09
C TRP A 584 -29.52 20.39 34.20
N ASP A 585 -29.95 20.10 35.42
CA ASP A 585 -31.01 19.13 35.71
C ASP A 585 -32.38 19.73 35.31
N ASN A 586 -32.53 21.06 35.39
CA ASN A 586 -33.62 21.80 34.74
C ASN A 586 -33.63 21.69 33.19
N GLN A 587 -32.47 21.53 32.54
CA GLN A 587 -32.41 21.29 31.09
C GLN A 587 -32.70 19.82 30.73
N ILE A 588 -32.30 18.87 31.58
CA ILE A 588 -32.71 17.46 31.45
C ILE A 588 -34.23 17.37 31.45
N GLU A 589 -34.90 17.94 32.45
CA GLU A 589 -36.36 17.81 32.58
C GLU A 589 -37.10 18.52 31.42
N LYS A 590 -36.59 19.65 30.93
CA LYS A 590 -37.08 20.30 29.69
C LYS A 590 -36.91 19.47 28.42
N GLN A 591 -35.96 18.52 28.38
CA GLN A 591 -35.86 17.54 27.30
C GLN A 591 -36.82 16.36 27.52
N ARG A 592 -36.96 15.86 28.75
CA ARG A 592 -37.89 14.76 29.09
C ARG A 592 -39.33 15.13 28.75
N GLN A 593 -39.77 16.33 29.14
CA GLN A 593 -41.09 16.90 28.80
C GLN A 593 -41.37 16.95 27.30
N LYS A 594 -40.33 17.10 26.46
CA LYS A 594 -40.45 17.16 24.98
C LYS A 594 -40.23 15.81 24.29
N SER A 595 -39.87 14.77 25.02
CA SER A 595 -39.62 13.45 24.45
C SER A 595 -40.91 12.78 23.96
N PRO A 596 -40.88 12.01 22.84
CA PRO A 596 -41.99 11.17 22.40
C PRO A 596 -42.50 10.24 23.51
N SER A 597 -43.81 10.21 23.75
CA SER A 597 -44.40 9.46 24.86
C SER A 597 -45.48 8.48 24.44
N THR A 598 -46.46 8.94 23.66
CA THR A 598 -47.60 8.15 23.19
C THR A 598 -47.89 8.43 21.73
N ILE A 599 -48.28 7.41 20.99
CA ILE A 599 -49.01 7.61 19.73
C ILE A 599 -50.42 8.10 20.09
N ASP A 600 -51.05 8.84 19.18
CA ASP A 600 -52.44 9.29 19.28
C ASP A 600 -53.08 9.26 17.89
N LEU A 601 -54.40 9.05 17.81
CA LEU A 601 -55.13 8.92 16.54
C LEU A 601 -56.14 10.05 16.44
N LEU A 602 -56.07 10.83 15.35
CA LEU A 602 -56.88 12.02 15.21
C LEU A 602 -58.38 11.68 15.10
N ASP A 603 -59.22 12.44 15.78
CA ASP A 603 -60.67 12.24 15.76
C ASP A 603 -61.35 12.90 14.54
N ALA A 604 -62.69 12.89 14.51
CA ALA A 604 -63.45 13.46 13.40
C ALA A 604 -63.39 15.00 13.33
N GLU A 605 -63.25 15.70 14.47
CA GLU A 605 -63.07 17.16 14.49
C GLU A 605 -61.64 17.51 14.03
N GLU A 606 -60.61 16.85 14.58
CA GLU A 606 -59.20 17.05 14.17
C GLU A 606 -58.96 16.69 12.67
N CYS A 607 -59.58 15.62 12.16
CA CYS A 607 -59.50 15.26 10.75
C CYS A 607 -60.23 16.27 9.83
N GLN A 608 -61.33 16.86 10.30
CA GLN A 608 -62.05 17.90 9.57
C GLN A 608 -61.26 19.21 9.50
N GLU A 609 -60.55 19.61 10.58
CA GLU A 609 -59.57 20.71 10.54
C GLU A 609 -58.50 20.46 9.46
N LEU A 610 -57.94 19.24 9.41
CA LEU A 610 -56.99 18.83 8.38
C LEU A 610 -57.59 18.67 6.98
N GLY A 611 -58.91 18.57 6.85
CA GLY A 611 -59.63 18.41 5.58
C GLY A 611 -59.48 17.02 4.96
N VAL A 612 -59.42 15.97 5.78
CA VAL A 612 -59.25 14.57 5.35
C VAL A 612 -60.32 13.66 5.95
N ASP A 613 -60.76 12.67 5.18
CA ASP A 613 -61.59 11.56 5.68
C ASP A 613 -60.69 10.54 6.40
N GLY A 614 -60.42 10.80 7.69
CA GLY A 614 -59.37 10.12 8.46
C GLY A 614 -59.80 9.37 9.73
N ALA A 615 -61.07 9.50 10.16
CA ALA A 615 -61.52 9.02 11.46
C ALA A 615 -62.01 7.56 11.42
N LEU A 616 -61.44 6.69 12.27
CA LEU A 616 -61.91 5.32 12.44
C LEU A 616 -63.26 5.28 13.19
N PRO A 617 -64.29 4.60 12.66
CA PRO A 617 -65.56 4.42 13.37
C PRO A 617 -65.38 3.55 14.63
N VAL A 618 -66.28 3.69 15.60
CA VAL A 618 -66.32 2.81 16.78
C VAL A 618 -67.10 1.52 16.43
N ASP A 619 -68.35 1.71 16.02
CA ASP A 619 -69.24 0.67 15.51
C ASP A 619 -69.68 1.02 14.08
N ALA A 620 -69.81 0.03 13.20
CA ALA A 620 -70.38 0.20 11.85
C ALA A 620 -71.08 -1.08 11.35
N PRO A 621 -71.96 -1.01 10.33
CA PRO A 621 -72.49 -2.20 9.66
C PRO A 621 -71.49 -2.77 8.64
N ALA A 622 -71.58 -4.08 8.37
CA ALA A 622 -70.83 -4.75 7.31
C ALA A 622 -71.11 -4.12 5.94
N GLY A 623 -70.06 -3.97 5.13
CA GLY A 623 -70.11 -3.27 3.85
C GLY A 623 -69.96 -1.75 3.95
N LYS A 624 -69.79 -1.18 5.15
CA LYS A 624 -69.46 0.24 5.32
C LYS A 624 -68.09 0.55 4.69
N VAL A 625 -68.07 1.53 3.78
CA VAL A 625 -66.83 2.03 3.16
C VAL A 625 -65.85 2.54 4.23
N PRO A 626 -64.58 2.09 4.25
CA PRO A 626 -63.55 2.60 5.15
C PRO A 626 -63.17 4.06 4.85
N PRO A 627 -62.65 4.82 5.84
CA PRO A 627 -62.18 6.19 5.62
C PRO A 627 -61.02 6.22 4.62
N GLU A 628 -60.86 7.34 3.91
CA GLU A 628 -59.83 7.53 2.89
C GLU A 628 -58.41 7.29 3.42
N VAL A 629 -58.11 7.83 4.60
CA VAL A 629 -56.85 7.66 5.33
C VAL A 629 -57.10 7.27 6.79
N ILE A 630 -56.01 7.04 7.53
CA ILE A 630 -55.96 7.22 8.99
C ILE A 630 -54.80 8.19 9.26
N VAL A 631 -55.00 9.16 10.15
CA VAL A 631 -53.93 10.08 10.58
C VAL A 631 -53.58 9.83 12.04
N ALA A 632 -52.31 9.52 12.28
CA ALA A 632 -51.74 9.35 13.61
C ALA A 632 -50.72 10.46 13.91
N VAL A 633 -50.56 10.81 15.19
CA VAL A 633 -49.52 11.74 15.67
C VAL A 633 -48.78 11.14 16.85
N VAL A 634 -47.61 11.68 17.17
CA VAL A 634 -46.86 11.30 18.37
C VAL A 634 -46.91 12.47 19.34
N ARG A 635 -47.48 12.29 20.52
CA ARG A 635 -47.61 13.33 21.55
C ARG A 635 -46.39 13.30 22.50
N PRO A 636 -45.87 14.46 22.94
CA PRO A 636 -44.74 14.54 23.86
C PRO A 636 -45.14 14.19 25.31
N ALA A 637 -44.19 13.89 26.18
CA ALA A 637 -44.46 13.54 27.58
C ALA A 637 -45.14 14.65 28.41
N SER A 638 -45.09 15.91 27.96
CA SER A 638 -45.84 17.03 28.56
C SER A 638 -47.30 17.13 28.08
N TYR A 639 -47.77 16.25 27.20
CA TYR A 639 -49.17 16.25 26.74
C TYR A 639 -50.07 15.55 27.75
N VAL A 640 -51.10 16.27 28.21
CA VAL A 640 -52.13 15.76 29.11
C VAL A 640 -53.48 15.98 28.43
N SER A 641 -54.12 14.90 28.00
CA SER A 641 -55.35 14.93 27.19
C SER A 641 -56.49 15.73 27.85
N SER A 642 -56.64 15.69 29.17
CA SER A 642 -57.64 16.45 29.92
C SER A 642 -57.38 17.97 29.98
N CYS A 643 -56.29 18.47 29.39
CA CYS A 643 -55.93 19.89 29.34
C CYS A 643 -55.61 20.36 27.90
N ALA A 644 -55.95 19.56 26.89
CA ALA A 644 -55.77 19.92 25.49
C ALA A 644 -56.87 20.88 24.99
N SER A 645 -56.55 21.70 23.99
CA SER A 645 -57.57 22.39 23.18
C SER A 645 -58.25 21.38 22.24
N LYS A 646 -59.49 21.66 21.82
CA LYS A 646 -60.17 20.92 20.73
C LYS A 646 -59.48 21.07 19.35
N THR A 647 -58.57 22.04 19.21
CA THR A 647 -57.89 22.41 17.97
C THR A 647 -56.48 21.80 17.87
N LEU A 648 -56.08 21.31 16.70
CA LEU A 648 -54.81 20.60 16.50
C LEU A 648 -53.56 21.51 16.57
N ASP A 649 -53.00 21.70 17.77
CA ASP A 649 -51.83 22.56 17.99
C ASP A 649 -50.49 21.81 17.82
N GLN A 650 -49.64 22.32 16.93
CA GLN A 650 -48.28 21.85 16.67
C GLN A 650 -47.42 21.69 17.93
N LYS A 651 -47.62 22.48 19.00
CA LYS A 651 -46.83 22.41 20.25
C LYS A 651 -47.04 21.09 21.01
N TYR A 652 -48.14 20.37 20.73
CA TYR A 652 -48.47 19.07 21.31
C TYR A 652 -48.15 17.90 20.37
N ILE A 653 -47.41 18.13 19.28
CA ILE A 653 -46.95 17.08 18.35
C ILE A 653 -45.42 17.01 18.42
N ALA A 654 -44.90 15.87 18.84
CA ALA A 654 -43.47 15.62 18.97
C ALA A 654 -42.84 15.46 17.58
N ARG A 655 -41.86 16.32 17.26
CA ARG A 655 -41.11 16.23 16.00
C ARG A 655 -40.12 15.06 16.07
N THR A 656 -40.48 13.96 15.41
CA THR A 656 -39.64 12.78 15.20
C THR A 656 -39.52 12.49 13.71
N ASN A 657 -38.46 11.78 13.31
CA ASN A 657 -38.29 11.26 11.94
C ASN A 657 -38.38 9.73 11.90
N LEU A 658 -38.83 9.09 12.98
CA LEU A 658 -38.95 7.63 13.09
C LEU A 658 -40.14 7.16 12.26
N LYS A 659 -40.06 5.95 11.67
CA LYS A 659 -41.17 5.37 10.91
C LYS A 659 -42.23 4.83 11.87
N MET A 660 -43.50 5.07 11.57
CA MET A 660 -44.62 4.44 12.25
C MET A 660 -45.18 3.33 11.36
N SER A 661 -45.52 2.19 11.96
CA SER A 661 -46.21 1.10 11.28
C SER A 661 -47.55 0.80 11.93
N MET A 662 -48.48 0.38 11.10
CA MET A 662 -49.84 -0.02 11.43
C MET A 662 -50.02 -1.47 11.04
N GLU A 663 -50.51 -2.28 11.97
CA GLU A 663 -51.02 -3.63 11.72
C GLU A 663 -52.53 -3.65 11.93
N VAL A 664 -53.29 -4.33 11.08
CA VAL A 664 -54.71 -4.63 11.32
C VAL A 664 -54.90 -6.12 11.50
N LYS A 665 -55.62 -6.52 12.55
CA LYS A 665 -55.95 -7.92 12.86
C LYS A 665 -57.47 -8.08 12.96
N PHE A 666 -58.02 -8.96 12.14
CA PHE A 666 -59.46 -9.27 12.10
C PHE A 666 -59.78 -10.55 12.88
N ARG A 667 -60.87 -10.53 13.65
CA ARG A 667 -61.51 -11.69 14.28
C ARG A 667 -62.99 -11.72 13.90
N SER A 668 -63.44 -12.77 13.25
CA SER A 668 -64.86 -13.08 13.03
C SER A 668 -65.50 -13.70 14.27
N ASP A 669 -66.83 -13.55 14.40
CA ASP A 669 -67.61 -14.13 15.50
C ASP A 669 -68.02 -15.60 15.26
N ALA A 670 -67.71 -16.15 14.07
CA ALA A 670 -67.92 -17.57 13.75
C ALA A 670 -66.83 -18.46 14.37
N GLU A 671 -67.21 -19.60 14.93
CA GLU A 671 -66.30 -20.46 15.68
C GLU A 671 -65.20 -21.09 14.81
N GLY A 672 -63.96 -20.74 15.11
CA GLY A 672 -62.87 -21.71 15.07
C GLY A 672 -62.17 -22.03 13.75
N LEU A 673 -61.81 -21.06 12.90
CA LEU A 673 -60.53 -21.14 12.14
C LEU A 673 -60.09 -19.82 11.47
N ARG A 674 -58.76 -19.63 11.36
CA ARG A 674 -58.02 -18.63 10.54
C ARG A 674 -58.16 -17.14 10.92
N ASN A 675 -57.25 -16.67 11.78
CA ASN A 675 -56.79 -15.26 11.72
C ASN A 675 -56.05 -15.03 10.39
N VAL A 676 -56.68 -14.47 9.36
CA VAL A 676 -56.00 -14.11 8.09
C VAL A 676 -56.55 -12.79 7.55
N CYS A 677 -55.90 -11.69 7.92
CA CYS A 677 -55.85 -10.42 7.18
C CYS A 677 -54.79 -9.51 7.82
N ASP A 678 -53.52 -9.93 7.79
CA ASP A 678 -52.39 -9.14 8.32
C ASP A 678 -52.09 -7.94 7.39
N ILE A 679 -52.95 -6.92 7.46
CA ILE A 679 -52.71 -5.65 6.77
C ILE A 679 -51.61 -4.93 7.54
N SER A 680 -50.39 -4.95 6.99
CA SER A 680 -49.26 -4.16 7.51
C SER A 680 -48.96 -3.00 6.56
N ALA A 681 -48.80 -1.81 7.13
CA ALA A 681 -48.36 -0.61 6.43
C ALA A 681 -47.34 0.16 7.27
N CYS A 682 -46.41 0.87 6.62
CA CYS A 682 -45.38 1.66 7.29
C CYS A 682 -45.23 3.01 6.58
N THR A 683 -45.13 4.10 7.35
CA THR A 683 -45.07 5.48 6.83
C THR A 683 -44.12 6.37 7.64
N VAL A 684 -43.77 7.51 7.06
CA VAL A 684 -42.97 8.59 7.69
C VAL A 684 -43.88 9.77 8.03
N PRO A 685 -43.47 10.68 8.94
CA PRO A 685 -44.27 11.85 9.25
C PRO A 685 -44.17 12.92 8.15
N GLU A 686 -45.32 13.40 7.70
CA GLU A 686 -45.46 14.40 6.65
C GLU A 686 -46.07 15.72 7.20
N PRO A 687 -45.97 16.83 6.44
CA PRO A 687 -46.63 18.10 6.78
C PRO A 687 -47.96 18.28 6.02
N LEU A 688 -49.03 18.66 6.72
CA LEU A 688 -50.33 19.00 6.11
C LEU A 688 -50.92 20.25 6.75
N LYS A 689 -51.46 21.18 5.95
CA LYS A 689 -52.01 22.50 6.37
C LYS A 689 -51.12 23.29 7.37
N GLY A 690 -49.80 23.11 7.30
CA GLY A 690 -48.83 23.78 8.18
C GLY A 690 -48.49 23.05 9.48
N ILE A 691 -49.21 21.98 9.83
CA ILE A 691 -48.88 21.08 10.94
C ILE A 691 -47.86 20.04 10.48
N GLN A 692 -46.78 19.85 11.26
CA GLN A 692 -45.72 18.88 10.98
C GLN A 692 -45.75 17.73 12.00
N GLY A 693 -45.52 16.50 11.54
CA GLY A 693 -45.46 15.31 12.40
C GLY A 693 -46.65 14.35 12.23
N LEU A 694 -47.35 14.42 11.10
CA LEU A 694 -48.56 13.65 10.82
C LEU A 694 -48.21 12.35 10.07
N TYR A 695 -48.59 11.21 10.62
CA TYR A 695 -48.39 9.91 9.99
C TYR A 695 -49.67 9.49 9.26
N ILE A 696 -49.65 9.60 7.93
CA ILE A 696 -50.81 9.37 7.08
C ILE A 696 -50.74 7.95 6.49
N PHE A 697 -51.78 7.16 6.75
CA PHE A 697 -51.93 5.79 6.25
C PHE A 697 -53.11 5.72 5.26
N PRO A 698 -52.89 5.64 3.93
CA PRO A 698 -53.99 5.51 2.96
C PRO A 698 -54.68 4.15 3.10
N LEU A 699 -55.99 4.16 3.36
CA LEU A 699 -56.75 2.99 3.78
C LEU A 699 -57.72 2.54 2.68
N LYS A 700 -58.73 3.36 2.35
CA LYS A 700 -59.75 3.09 1.30
C LYS A 700 -59.17 2.75 -0.06
N SER A 701 -58.10 3.41 -0.48
CA SER A 701 -57.48 3.22 -1.80
C SER A 701 -56.62 1.95 -1.90
N LYS A 702 -56.13 1.42 -0.77
CA LYS A 702 -55.34 0.18 -0.71
C LYS A 702 -56.16 -1.04 -0.27
N TYR A 703 -57.17 -0.83 0.56
CA TYR A 703 -57.96 -1.88 1.21
C TYR A 703 -59.48 -1.58 1.10
N PRO A 704 -60.05 -1.42 -0.12
CA PRO A 704 -61.47 -1.08 -0.31
C PRO A 704 -62.45 -2.17 0.20
N ALA A 705 -61.96 -3.39 0.42
CA ALA A 705 -62.72 -4.50 1.01
C ALA A 705 -62.63 -4.58 2.54
N LEU A 706 -62.00 -3.61 3.21
CA LEU A 706 -62.01 -3.52 4.67
C LEU A 706 -63.46 -3.25 5.17
N PHE A 707 -63.82 -3.82 6.32
CA PHE A 707 -65.16 -3.78 6.90
C PHE A 707 -66.29 -4.47 6.09
N GLN A 708 -65.96 -5.28 5.07
CA GLN A 708 -66.96 -6.09 4.34
C GLN A 708 -67.56 -7.24 5.18
N THR A 709 -66.82 -7.74 6.18
CA THR A 709 -67.24 -8.87 7.03
C THR A 709 -67.49 -8.44 8.47
N SER A 710 -68.53 -8.99 9.10
CA SER A 710 -68.82 -8.75 10.53
C SER A 710 -67.79 -9.39 11.45
N GLY A 711 -67.45 -8.69 12.53
CA GLY A 711 -66.44 -9.08 13.52
C GLY A 711 -65.67 -7.87 14.04
N VAL A 712 -64.57 -8.12 14.74
CA VAL A 712 -63.72 -7.09 15.35
C VAL A 712 -62.44 -6.90 14.54
N TYR A 713 -62.19 -5.66 14.10
CA TYR A 713 -60.92 -5.23 13.50
C TYR A 713 -60.12 -4.46 14.55
N THR A 714 -58.88 -4.89 14.81
CA THR A 714 -57.95 -4.25 15.76
C THR A 714 -56.79 -3.64 15.00
N PHE A 715 -56.64 -2.33 15.07
CA PHE A 715 -55.57 -1.55 14.45
C PHE A 715 -54.50 -1.25 15.50
N SER A 716 -53.30 -1.81 15.37
CA SER A 716 -52.18 -1.66 16.30
C SER A 716 -51.08 -0.80 15.67
N PHE A 717 -50.79 0.35 16.27
CA PHE A 717 -49.81 1.34 15.80
C PHE A 717 -48.54 1.31 16.65
N HIS A 718 -47.38 1.23 16.01
CA HIS A 718 -46.08 1.19 16.68
C HIS A 718 -45.05 2.09 15.99
N LEU A 719 -44.15 2.69 16.78
CA LEU A 719 -43.08 3.56 16.29
C LEU A 719 -41.74 2.80 16.33
N THR A 720 -41.06 2.69 15.19
CA THR A 720 -39.81 1.94 15.08
C THR A 720 -38.72 2.49 16.00
N GLU A 721 -37.94 1.58 16.60
CA GLU A 721 -36.77 1.88 17.45
C GLU A 721 -37.08 2.84 18.63
N SER A 722 -38.30 2.79 19.17
CA SER A 722 -38.79 3.71 20.20
C SER A 722 -39.42 3.02 21.40
N ASN A 723 -39.23 3.61 22.59
CA ASN A 723 -39.95 3.26 23.82
C ASN A 723 -41.31 4.00 23.95
N CYS A 724 -41.74 4.72 22.92
CA CYS A 724 -43.07 5.33 22.84
C CYS A 724 -44.16 4.26 22.98
N LYS A 725 -45.22 4.53 23.77
CA LYS A 725 -46.31 3.57 23.92
C LYS A 725 -47.02 3.34 22.58
N HIS A 726 -47.19 2.07 22.22
CA HIS A 726 -48.04 1.66 21.11
C HIS A 726 -49.51 1.94 21.43
N VAL A 727 -50.35 2.04 20.40
CA VAL A 727 -51.80 2.28 20.52
C VAL A 727 -52.56 1.21 19.77
N GLU A 728 -53.61 0.68 20.38
CA GLU A 728 -54.56 -0.22 19.71
C GLU A 728 -55.96 0.40 19.67
N LYS A 729 -56.56 0.45 18.47
CA LYS A 729 -57.94 0.89 18.26
C LYS A 729 -58.76 -0.29 17.73
N ARG A 730 -59.86 -0.61 18.40
CA ARG A 730 -60.81 -1.64 17.96
C ARG A 730 -62.02 -1.01 17.28
N VAL A 731 -62.47 -1.64 16.20
CA VAL A 731 -63.65 -1.28 15.40
C VAL A 731 -64.55 -2.51 15.32
N LEU A 732 -65.81 -2.36 15.70
CA LEU A 732 -66.80 -3.46 15.66
C LEU A 732 -67.69 -3.34 14.42
N ILE A 733 -67.64 -4.35 13.55
CA ILE A 733 -68.48 -4.43 12.35
C ILE A 733 -69.62 -5.42 12.60
N LYS A 734 -70.85 -4.91 12.58
CA LYS A 734 -72.08 -5.66 12.85
C LYS A 734 -72.66 -6.24 11.56
N GLN A 735 -73.38 -7.35 11.64
CA GLN A 735 -74.00 -7.98 10.46
C GLN A 735 -75.00 -7.03 9.77
N ALA A 736 -75.08 -7.12 8.44
CA ALA A 736 -76.02 -6.33 7.65
C ALA A 736 -77.42 -6.98 7.66
N PRO A 737 -78.52 -6.19 7.72
CA PRO A 737 -79.88 -6.73 7.66
C PRO A 737 -80.19 -7.27 6.25
N ILE A 738 -80.78 -8.46 6.18
CA ILE A 738 -81.23 -9.07 4.92
C ILE A 738 -82.58 -8.45 4.52
N VAL A 739 -82.73 -8.11 3.23
CA VAL A 739 -83.99 -7.61 2.66
C VAL A 739 -84.34 -8.46 1.43
N GLU A 740 -85.48 -9.14 1.46
CA GLU A 740 -86.00 -9.91 0.33
C GLU A 740 -86.70 -9.00 -0.70
N TYR A 741 -86.52 -9.30 -1.98
CA TYR A 741 -87.32 -8.73 -3.08
C TYR A 741 -87.79 -9.86 -4.01
N LYS A 742 -89.04 -9.81 -4.46
CA LYS A 742 -89.64 -10.79 -5.38
C LYS A 742 -89.35 -10.43 -6.84
N GLU A 743 -89.13 -11.46 -7.66
CA GLU A 743 -88.98 -11.31 -9.11
C GLU A 743 -90.26 -10.85 -9.80
N ILE A 744 -90.09 -10.06 -10.87
CA ILE A 744 -91.04 -9.99 -12.01
C ILE A 744 -90.19 -10.11 -13.28
N GLN A 745 -90.51 -11.09 -14.13
CA GLN A 745 -89.83 -11.32 -15.40
C GLN A 745 -90.53 -10.60 -16.55
N PHE A 746 -89.76 -10.13 -17.54
CA PHE A 746 -90.18 -10.09 -18.95
C PHE A 746 -88.98 -10.29 -19.88
N THR A 747 -89.23 -10.77 -21.10
CA THR A 747 -88.23 -11.34 -22.01
C THR A 747 -88.12 -10.56 -23.33
N CYS A 748 -87.03 -10.76 -24.10
CA CYS A 748 -86.88 -10.20 -25.45
C CYS A 748 -86.05 -11.11 -26.39
N PRO A 749 -86.33 -11.20 -27.71
CA PRO A 749 -85.71 -12.18 -28.62
C PRO A 749 -84.48 -11.68 -29.43
N LYS A 750 -83.96 -12.55 -30.32
CA LYS A 750 -82.69 -12.43 -31.06
C LYS A 750 -82.75 -11.51 -32.30
N GLY A 751 -81.65 -10.82 -32.64
CA GLY A 751 -81.46 -10.11 -33.92
C GLY A 751 -80.01 -9.65 -34.22
N LYS A 752 -79.65 -9.54 -35.50
CA LYS A 752 -78.35 -9.05 -36.07
C LYS A 752 -78.67 -7.97 -37.14
N ALA A 753 -77.80 -7.02 -37.54
CA ALA A 753 -76.56 -6.49 -36.96
C ALA A 753 -76.32 -4.99 -37.35
N PRO A 754 -75.26 -4.49 -38.05
CA PRO A 754 -74.64 -3.21 -37.68
C PRO A 754 -74.66 -2.08 -38.75
N VAL A 755 -74.24 -0.85 -38.37
CA VAL A 755 -73.33 0.06 -39.12
C VAL A 755 -73.03 1.34 -38.30
N ILE A 756 -71.94 2.05 -38.63
CA ILE A 756 -71.40 3.25 -37.93
C ILE A 756 -71.89 4.55 -38.59
N GLY A 757 -72.11 5.62 -37.80
CA GLY A 757 -72.41 6.97 -38.32
C GLY A 757 -72.16 8.12 -37.33
N THR A 758 -71.02 8.80 -37.45
CA THR A 758 -70.72 10.17 -36.97
C THR A 758 -70.72 11.12 -38.22
N PRO A 759 -70.59 12.48 -38.17
CA PRO A 759 -69.90 13.31 -37.16
C PRO A 759 -70.30 14.82 -36.99
N LYS A 760 -69.49 15.57 -36.20
CA LYS A 760 -69.26 17.05 -36.25
C LYS A 760 -70.46 17.96 -35.88
N VAL A 761 -70.32 19.28 -35.64
CA VAL A 761 -69.22 20.29 -35.74
C VAL A 761 -69.25 21.15 -34.43
N GLU A 762 -68.43 22.16 -34.06
CA GLU A 762 -67.34 23.03 -34.59
C GLU A 762 -66.16 23.06 -33.55
N PHE A 763 -64.92 23.57 -33.72
CA PHE A 763 -64.19 24.49 -34.64
C PHE A 763 -64.18 26.01 -34.33
N ASP A 764 -63.00 26.55 -33.94
CA ASP A 764 -62.39 27.75 -34.56
C ASP A 764 -60.83 27.67 -34.47
N GLU A 765 -60.07 28.41 -35.30
CA GLU A 765 -58.68 28.09 -35.70
C GLU A 765 -57.58 29.17 -35.44
N ILE A 766 -56.36 28.91 -35.99
CA ILE A 766 -55.24 29.80 -36.44
C ILE A 766 -53.90 29.55 -35.70
N GLN A 767 -52.69 29.42 -36.28
CA GLN A 767 -52.10 29.08 -37.63
C GLN A 767 -50.55 28.88 -37.41
N VAL A 768 -49.67 28.31 -38.27
CA VAL A 768 -49.71 27.26 -39.35
C VAL A 768 -48.23 26.87 -39.71
N GLN A 769 -47.98 26.15 -40.81
CA GLN A 769 -46.66 25.86 -41.47
C GLN A 769 -45.76 24.71 -40.96
N SER A 770 -44.84 24.25 -41.85
CA SER A 770 -44.81 22.84 -42.29
C SER A 770 -43.66 22.44 -43.24
N SER A 771 -43.25 21.16 -43.31
CA SER A 771 -42.76 20.53 -44.58
C SER A 771 -42.60 18.99 -44.59
N HIS A 772 -43.12 18.36 -45.67
CA HIS A 772 -42.75 17.14 -46.45
C HIS A 772 -41.42 16.37 -46.18
N GLY A 773 -41.21 15.10 -46.59
CA GLY A 773 -42.06 14.08 -47.24
C GLY A 773 -41.35 13.18 -48.30
N LYS A 774 -41.89 11.95 -48.57
CA LYS A 774 -41.59 10.94 -49.65
C LYS A 774 -40.42 9.91 -49.50
N VAL A 775 -40.36 8.74 -50.18
CA VAL A 775 -41.38 7.69 -50.57
C VAL A 775 -40.79 6.39 -51.24
N LEU A 776 -41.44 5.21 -51.09
CA LEU A 776 -41.44 3.96 -51.93
C LEU A 776 -40.20 2.96 -51.92
N PRO A 777 -40.20 1.75 -52.59
CA PRO A 777 -40.63 0.46 -51.95
C PRO A 777 -39.99 -0.90 -52.46
N LEU A 778 -40.65 -2.06 -52.18
CA LEU A 778 -40.64 -3.39 -52.87
C LEU A 778 -39.32 -4.23 -52.87
N GLN A 779 -39.26 -5.47 -52.34
CA GLN A 779 -39.85 -6.80 -52.70
C GLN A 779 -39.06 -7.61 -53.76
N ASP A 780 -38.61 -8.84 -53.42
CA ASP A 780 -39.09 -10.08 -54.07
C ASP A 780 -38.65 -11.40 -53.36
N SER A 781 -39.10 -12.57 -53.86
CA SER A 781 -38.86 -13.93 -53.29
C SER A 781 -38.23 -14.91 -54.32
N SER A 782 -37.55 -16.02 -53.99
CA SER A 782 -38.06 -17.25 -53.32
C SER A 782 -37.00 -18.40 -53.37
N SER A 783 -37.31 -19.56 -52.73
CA SER A 783 -36.80 -20.93 -53.05
C SER A 783 -35.32 -21.33 -52.72
N ILE A 784 -34.94 -22.58 -52.41
CA ILE A 784 -35.57 -23.69 -51.61
C ILE A 784 -34.51 -24.77 -51.23
N GLN A 785 -34.79 -25.60 -50.21
CA GLN A 785 -34.12 -26.88 -49.81
C GLN A 785 -32.72 -26.91 -49.14
N GLN A 786 -32.69 -27.47 -47.91
CA GLN A 786 -31.73 -28.40 -47.25
C GLN A 786 -30.19 -28.13 -47.34
N VAL A 787 -29.37 -28.28 -46.28
CA VAL A 787 -29.38 -29.23 -45.13
C VAL A 787 -28.81 -28.55 -43.85
N GLY A 788 -29.24 -28.98 -42.66
CA GLY A 788 -28.37 -29.03 -41.47
C GLY A 788 -28.65 -28.07 -40.30
N ASN A 789 -28.99 -28.66 -39.14
CA ASN A 789 -28.77 -28.18 -37.78
C ASN A 789 -29.03 -26.68 -37.44
N LEU A 790 -30.15 -26.37 -36.78
CA LEU A 790 -30.26 -26.47 -35.32
C LEU A 790 -31.72 -26.15 -34.89
N MET A 791 -32.36 -26.99 -34.07
CA MET A 791 -33.75 -26.77 -33.63
C MET A 791 -33.90 -26.95 -32.11
N VAL A 792 -34.36 -25.91 -31.42
CA VAL A 792 -34.67 -25.92 -29.98
C VAL A 792 -36.16 -25.57 -29.80
N PRO A 793 -37.03 -26.56 -29.52
CA PRO A 793 -38.46 -26.31 -29.36
C PRO A 793 -38.88 -26.05 -27.91
N VAL A 794 -39.76 -25.07 -27.75
CA VAL A 794 -40.68 -24.89 -26.62
C VAL A 794 -41.57 -26.13 -26.47
N MET A 795 -41.92 -26.57 -25.24
CA MET A 795 -43.31 -27.00 -24.95
C MET A 795 -43.72 -27.10 -23.46
N LYS A 796 -45.01 -27.38 -23.27
CA LYS A 796 -45.86 -27.22 -22.07
C LYS A 796 -45.71 -28.37 -21.06
N ALA A 797 -46.22 -28.16 -19.84
CA ALA A 797 -46.51 -29.22 -18.88
C ALA A 797 -47.65 -30.16 -19.36
N PRO A 798 -47.73 -31.39 -18.81
CA PRO A 798 -48.83 -31.68 -17.87
C PRO A 798 -48.45 -32.61 -16.67
N LYS A 799 -49.49 -33.06 -15.95
CA LYS A 799 -49.55 -33.96 -14.76
C LYS A 799 -48.76 -35.28 -14.86
N VAL A 800 -48.55 -35.94 -13.70
CA VAL A 800 -48.82 -37.39 -13.44
C VAL A 800 -48.92 -37.64 -11.90
N GLU A 801 -49.52 -38.76 -11.49
CA GLU A 801 -49.81 -39.25 -10.13
C GLU A 801 -49.42 -40.75 -10.06
N TYR A 802 -48.84 -41.25 -8.94
CA TYR A 802 -48.70 -42.68 -8.52
C TYR A 802 -48.04 -43.69 -9.51
N ASP A 803 -47.49 -44.87 -9.15
CA ASP A 803 -46.81 -45.42 -7.96
C ASP A 803 -45.96 -46.65 -8.42
N GLU A 804 -45.49 -47.48 -7.49
CA GLU A 804 -44.89 -48.84 -7.64
C GLU A 804 -43.38 -48.96 -7.92
N SER A 805 -42.82 -50.13 -7.51
CA SER A 805 -41.39 -50.51 -7.49
C SER A 805 -41.23 -51.97 -7.93
N PRO A 806 -40.03 -52.46 -8.34
CA PRO A 806 -39.35 -53.46 -7.48
C PRO A 806 -37.79 -53.60 -7.59
N ILE A 807 -37.13 -53.83 -6.42
CA ILE A 807 -36.29 -55.01 -6.03
C ILE A 807 -35.31 -55.61 -7.09
N PRO A 808 -33.99 -55.78 -6.80
CA PRO A 808 -33.51 -56.87 -5.91
C PRO A 808 -32.33 -56.60 -4.93
N CYS A 809 -32.04 -57.60 -4.10
CA CYS A 809 -31.17 -57.61 -2.90
C CYS A 809 -29.91 -58.52 -3.13
N PRO A 810 -29.23 -59.24 -2.17
CA PRO A 810 -29.51 -59.50 -0.74
C PRO A 810 -28.29 -59.49 0.26
N ASN A 811 -28.61 -59.92 1.49
CA ASN A 811 -27.78 -60.27 2.68
C ASN A 811 -27.57 -59.14 3.72
N GLU A 812 -27.59 -59.41 5.03
CA GLU A 812 -27.49 -60.71 5.74
C GLU A 812 -28.49 -60.87 6.91
N LYS A 813 -28.42 -61.97 7.69
CA LYS A 813 -29.47 -62.41 8.64
C LYS A 813 -29.02 -62.40 10.12
N ILE A 814 -29.97 -62.00 10.98
CA ILE A 814 -30.22 -62.51 12.35
C ILE A 814 -29.10 -62.36 13.39
N PHE A 815 -29.42 -61.66 14.50
CA PHE A 815 -29.36 -62.28 15.83
C PHE A 815 -30.44 -61.73 16.77
N LEU A 816 -30.91 -62.57 17.69
CA LEU A 816 -32.00 -62.30 18.63
C LEU A 816 -31.52 -61.58 19.90
N LEU A 817 -32.43 -60.86 20.56
CA LEU A 817 -32.22 -60.32 21.91
C LEU A 817 -33.01 -61.12 22.94
N GLN A 818 -32.28 -61.84 23.78
CA GLN A 818 -32.64 -62.22 25.15
C GLN A 818 -31.36 -61.96 26.01
N ASP A 819 -31.44 -61.58 27.29
CA ASP A 819 -32.60 -61.63 28.17
C ASP A 819 -32.72 -60.47 29.18
N SER A 820 -33.81 -60.55 29.95
CA SER A 820 -34.38 -59.68 31.00
C SER A 820 -33.51 -58.78 31.92
N SER A 821 -34.20 -57.72 32.38
CA SER A 821 -34.17 -57.15 33.75
C SER A 821 -33.00 -56.24 34.22
N SER A 822 -33.26 -54.93 34.30
CA SER A 822 -33.43 -54.22 35.59
C SER A 822 -33.63 -52.70 35.39
N LEU A 823 -34.45 -52.06 36.23
CA LEU A 823 -34.37 -50.59 36.41
C LEU A 823 -33.16 -50.31 37.30
N PRO A 824 -32.21 -49.45 36.87
CA PRO A 824 -32.41 -48.02 37.08
C PRO A 824 -31.81 -47.13 35.96
N GLN A 825 -32.56 -46.83 34.90
CA GLN A 825 -32.06 -46.04 33.76
C GLN A 825 -32.80 -44.72 33.47
N ALA A 826 -33.92 -44.43 34.14
CA ALA A 826 -34.72 -43.22 33.86
C ALA A 826 -33.91 -41.91 34.02
N GLN A 827 -33.25 -41.73 35.17
CA GLN A 827 -32.53 -40.49 35.51
C GLN A 827 -31.29 -40.24 34.62
N ASN A 828 -30.62 -41.30 34.14
CA ASN A 828 -29.45 -41.15 33.28
C ASN A 828 -29.81 -40.71 31.84
N LEU A 829 -30.99 -41.09 31.32
CA LEU A 829 -31.44 -40.63 30.00
C LEU A 829 -31.79 -39.13 29.98
N GLU A 830 -32.35 -38.60 31.06
CA GLU A 830 -32.73 -37.19 31.14
C GLU A 830 -31.49 -36.27 31.20
N ALA A 831 -30.52 -36.60 32.05
CA ALA A 831 -29.23 -35.91 32.09
C ALA A 831 -28.52 -35.94 30.72
N SER A 832 -28.53 -37.10 30.03
CA SER A 832 -27.97 -37.25 28.69
C SER A 832 -28.63 -36.32 27.66
N ASN A 833 -29.95 -36.16 27.71
CA ASN A 833 -30.69 -35.37 26.73
C ASN A 833 -30.64 -33.86 27.03
N VAL A 834 -30.67 -33.44 28.29
CA VAL A 834 -30.45 -32.04 28.69
C VAL A 834 -29.05 -31.56 28.31
N ASN A 835 -28.04 -32.43 28.38
CA ASN A 835 -26.69 -32.07 27.95
C ASN A 835 -26.61 -31.88 26.41
N LYS A 836 -27.24 -32.79 25.64
CA LYS A 836 -27.36 -32.66 24.17
C LYS A 836 -28.14 -31.41 23.76
N GLU A 837 -29.20 -31.05 24.47
CA GLU A 837 -29.99 -29.84 24.24
C GLU A 837 -29.13 -28.58 24.37
N LYS A 838 -28.39 -28.44 25.48
CA LYS A 838 -27.44 -27.33 25.73
C LYS A 838 -26.26 -27.31 24.76
N GLU A 839 -25.78 -28.47 24.30
CA GLU A 839 -24.74 -28.55 23.29
C GLU A 839 -25.24 -28.11 21.91
N LEU A 840 -26.47 -28.48 21.53
CA LEU A 840 -27.10 -28.05 20.29
C LEU A 840 -27.39 -26.53 20.29
N GLU A 841 -27.84 -25.99 21.43
CA GLU A 841 -28.02 -24.55 21.67
C GLU A 841 -26.69 -23.78 21.55
N LYS A 842 -25.62 -24.22 22.23
CA LYS A 842 -24.25 -23.69 22.07
C LYS A 842 -23.74 -23.80 20.63
N HIS A 843 -24.25 -24.74 19.83
CA HIS A 843 -23.94 -24.84 18.41
C HIS A 843 -24.77 -23.90 17.53
N LEU A 844 -26.04 -23.67 17.86
CA LEU A 844 -26.89 -22.69 17.18
C LEU A 844 -26.37 -21.27 17.41
N HIS A 845 -26.04 -20.92 18.66
CA HIS A 845 -25.45 -19.62 19.00
C HIS A 845 -24.13 -19.36 18.26
N ARG A 846 -23.21 -20.35 18.23
CA ARG A 846 -21.97 -20.26 17.44
C ARG A 846 -22.23 -20.13 15.93
N SER A 847 -23.23 -20.82 15.39
CA SER A 847 -23.61 -20.67 13.97
C SER A 847 -24.29 -19.34 13.67
N GLY A 848 -25.04 -18.76 14.61
CA GLY A 848 -25.62 -17.42 14.49
C GLY A 848 -24.56 -16.32 14.47
N MET A 849 -23.55 -16.40 15.34
CA MET A 849 -22.38 -15.51 15.28
C MET A 849 -21.66 -15.62 13.93
N GLN A 850 -21.39 -16.85 13.46
CA GLN A 850 -20.76 -17.08 12.16
C GLN A 850 -21.56 -16.48 10.98
N ILE A 851 -22.90 -16.55 11.02
CA ILE A 851 -23.77 -15.92 10.01
C ILE A 851 -23.65 -14.39 10.08
N GLY A 852 -23.78 -13.80 11.27
CA GLY A 852 -23.69 -12.36 11.46
C GLY A 852 -22.33 -11.76 11.11
N ASP A 853 -21.24 -12.52 11.23
CA ASP A 853 -19.90 -12.10 10.78
C ASP A 853 -19.75 -12.20 9.25
N LEU A 854 -20.32 -13.22 8.61
CA LEU A 854 -20.39 -13.29 7.14
C LEU A 854 -21.24 -12.15 6.56
N GLU A 855 -22.33 -11.76 7.23
CA GLU A 855 -23.20 -10.64 6.82
C GLU A 855 -22.48 -9.28 6.92
N LYS A 856 -21.73 -9.02 7.99
CA LYS A 856 -20.87 -7.81 8.10
C LYS A 856 -19.82 -7.75 6.99
N ASN A 857 -19.20 -8.89 6.66
CA ASN A 857 -18.19 -8.96 5.61
C ASN A 857 -18.81 -8.72 4.22
N LEU A 858 -20.02 -9.24 3.95
CA LEU A 858 -20.77 -8.96 2.73
C LEU A 858 -21.18 -7.48 2.62
N ASP A 859 -21.64 -6.86 3.71
CA ASP A 859 -21.94 -5.42 3.76
C ASP A 859 -20.70 -4.56 3.49
N ALA A 860 -19.55 -4.91 4.08
CA ALA A 860 -18.28 -4.23 3.84
C ALA A 860 -17.82 -4.35 2.38
N LEU A 861 -17.85 -5.55 1.78
CA LEU A 861 -17.47 -5.79 0.40
C LEU A 861 -18.40 -5.08 -0.60
N ASN A 862 -19.71 -5.03 -0.33
CA ASN A 862 -20.66 -4.29 -1.18
C ASN A 862 -20.43 -2.76 -1.11
N LYS A 863 -20.01 -2.24 0.05
CA LYS A 863 -19.60 -0.82 0.19
C LYS A 863 -18.30 -0.52 -0.55
N GLU A 864 -17.31 -1.41 -0.48
CA GLU A 864 -16.07 -1.29 -1.27
C GLU A 864 -16.35 -1.34 -2.78
N LYS A 865 -17.21 -2.27 -3.22
CA LYS A 865 -17.69 -2.35 -4.60
C LYS A 865 -18.27 -1.01 -5.08
N ALA A 866 -19.22 -0.43 -4.33
CA ALA A 866 -19.87 0.83 -4.72
C ALA A 866 -18.89 2.02 -4.84
N VAL A 867 -17.83 2.06 -4.03
CA VAL A 867 -16.76 3.06 -4.14
C VAL A 867 -15.97 2.88 -5.45
N ILE A 868 -15.60 1.64 -5.80
CA ILE A 868 -14.83 1.37 -7.03
C ILE A 868 -15.70 1.61 -8.28
N GLU A 869 -17.01 1.32 -8.24
CA GLU A 869 -17.96 1.66 -9.31
C GLU A 869 -17.98 3.19 -9.56
N GLN A 870 -18.00 4.00 -8.50
CA GLN A 870 -17.97 5.46 -8.58
C GLN A 870 -16.62 6.00 -9.09
N ASP A 871 -15.49 5.44 -8.65
CA ASP A 871 -14.15 5.85 -9.12
C ASP A 871 -13.95 5.55 -10.61
N ILE A 872 -14.44 4.41 -11.10
CA ILE A 872 -14.40 4.06 -12.53
C ILE A 872 -15.18 5.09 -13.35
N TYR A 873 -16.41 5.43 -12.93
CA TYR A 873 -17.26 6.42 -13.60
C TYR A 873 -16.60 7.80 -13.72
N VAL A 874 -16.03 8.32 -12.62
CA VAL A 874 -15.35 9.63 -12.59
C VAL A 874 -14.09 9.64 -13.48
N LEU A 875 -13.32 8.55 -13.48
CA LEU A 875 -12.13 8.43 -14.32
C LEU A 875 -12.48 8.33 -15.82
N GLN A 876 -13.58 7.67 -16.19
CA GLN A 876 -14.03 7.58 -17.58
C GLN A 876 -14.42 8.96 -18.14
N ALA A 877 -15.27 9.71 -17.43
CA ALA A 877 -15.65 11.08 -17.84
C ALA A 877 -14.43 12.01 -17.98
N SER A 878 -13.43 11.85 -17.10
CA SER A 878 -12.17 12.61 -17.14
C SER A 878 -11.32 12.31 -18.38
N VAL A 879 -11.37 11.07 -18.89
CA VAL A 879 -10.66 10.65 -20.12
C VAL A 879 -11.31 11.23 -21.36
N GLU A 880 -12.65 11.27 -21.43
CA GLU A 880 -13.40 11.80 -22.57
C GLU A 880 -13.13 13.29 -22.74
N HIS A 881 -13.19 14.08 -21.66
CA HIS A 881 -12.88 15.51 -21.67
C HIS A 881 -11.47 15.80 -22.21
N CYS A 882 -10.45 15.06 -21.76
CA CYS A 882 -9.06 15.27 -22.18
C CYS A 882 -8.75 14.92 -23.65
N ASN A 883 -9.58 14.12 -24.31
CA ASN A 883 -9.42 13.87 -25.75
C ASN A 883 -9.91 15.05 -26.61
N SER A 884 -10.85 15.86 -26.09
CA SER A 884 -11.40 17.03 -26.78
C SER A 884 -10.35 18.15 -26.91
N ASP A 885 -9.71 18.53 -25.79
CA ASP A 885 -8.63 19.53 -25.73
C ASP A 885 -7.55 19.29 -26.80
N TYR A 886 -7.06 18.05 -26.90
CA TYR A 886 -5.93 17.70 -27.76
C TYR A 886 -6.26 17.82 -29.26
N CYS A 887 -7.47 17.46 -29.67
CA CYS A 887 -7.93 17.64 -31.05
C CYS A 887 -8.04 19.13 -31.42
N SER A 888 -8.52 19.97 -30.49
CA SER A 888 -8.60 21.42 -30.70
C SER A 888 -7.21 22.04 -30.92
N MET A 889 -6.25 21.79 -30.02
CA MET A 889 -4.89 22.33 -30.14
C MET A 889 -4.18 21.92 -31.45
N LYS A 890 -4.40 20.69 -31.93
CA LYS A 890 -3.79 20.24 -33.19
C LYS A 890 -4.42 20.88 -34.43
N ALA A 891 -5.73 21.19 -34.39
CA ALA A 891 -6.40 21.93 -35.45
C ALA A 891 -5.93 23.39 -35.52
N GLU A 892 -5.78 24.06 -34.37
CA GLU A 892 -5.23 25.42 -34.29
C GLU A 892 -3.82 25.49 -34.86
N LEU A 893 -2.92 24.59 -34.43
CA LEU A 893 -1.55 24.52 -34.97
C LEU A 893 -1.52 24.27 -36.48
N LYS A 894 -2.44 23.44 -37.02
CA LYS A 894 -2.57 23.21 -38.46
C LYS A 894 -2.93 24.50 -39.20
N HIS A 895 -3.91 25.25 -38.69
CA HIS A 895 -4.33 26.53 -39.27
C HIS A 895 -3.19 27.56 -39.32
N ARG A 896 -2.35 27.61 -38.28
CA ARG A 896 -1.20 28.54 -38.24
C ARG A 896 -0.12 28.18 -39.28
N ILE A 897 0.16 26.89 -39.50
CA ILE A 897 1.02 26.44 -40.61
C ILE A 897 0.35 26.73 -41.97
N GLU A 898 -0.96 26.53 -42.11
CA GLU A 898 -1.71 26.84 -43.34
C GLU A 898 -1.68 28.35 -43.71
N SER A 899 -1.50 29.25 -42.73
CA SER A 899 -1.35 30.70 -42.96
C SER A 899 0.06 31.15 -43.40
N MET A 900 1.11 30.34 -43.21
CA MET A 900 2.49 30.66 -43.64
C MET A 900 2.68 30.44 -45.15
N SER A 901 1.91 31.17 -45.96
CA SER A 901 1.59 30.85 -47.36
C SER A 901 2.77 30.69 -48.32
N HIS A 902 3.92 31.25 -47.98
CA HIS A 902 5.17 31.23 -48.76
C HIS A 902 6.09 30.03 -48.42
N THR A 903 5.66 29.11 -47.54
CA THR A 903 6.48 27.99 -47.05
C THR A 903 6.09 26.64 -47.67
N ALA A 904 7.07 25.77 -47.88
CA ALA A 904 6.85 24.38 -48.29
C ALA A 904 5.95 23.62 -47.30
N ALA A 905 6.12 23.86 -46.00
CA ALA A 905 5.29 23.30 -44.93
C ALA A 905 3.81 23.65 -45.11
N SER A 906 3.49 24.92 -45.42
CA SER A 906 2.13 25.36 -45.67
C SER A 906 1.51 24.70 -46.90
N THR A 907 2.26 24.62 -48.01
CA THR A 907 1.84 23.91 -49.23
C THR A 907 1.50 22.44 -48.95
N LEU A 908 2.40 21.71 -48.29
CA LEU A 908 2.17 20.31 -47.91
C LEU A 908 0.98 20.14 -46.96
N CYS A 909 0.81 21.07 -46.00
CA CYS A 909 -0.30 21.04 -45.06
C CYS A 909 -1.67 21.20 -45.74
N ASN A 910 -1.74 22.00 -46.82
CA ASN A 910 -2.91 22.15 -47.67
C ASN A 910 -3.12 20.95 -48.61
N LEU A 911 -2.05 20.39 -49.20
CA LEU A 911 -2.16 19.18 -50.04
C LEU A 911 -2.74 17.98 -49.28
N LEU A 912 -2.39 17.83 -47.99
CA LEU A 912 -2.95 16.83 -47.07
C LEU A 912 -4.45 17.02 -46.72
N ARG A 913 -5.13 18.00 -47.34
CA ARG A 913 -6.56 18.31 -47.16
C ARG A 913 -7.42 17.94 -48.38
N VAL A 914 -6.80 17.68 -49.54
CA VAL A 914 -7.49 17.34 -50.80
C VAL A 914 -7.71 15.82 -50.88
N PRO A 915 -8.91 15.33 -51.25
CA PRO A 915 -9.14 13.91 -51.49
C PRO A 915 -8.22 13.34 -52.60
N SER A 916 -7.80 12.09 -52.45
CA SER A 916 -6.75 11.44 -53.25
C SER A 916 -7.04 11.20 -54.74
N GLN A 917 -8.09 11.83 -55.30
CA GLN A 917 -8.56 11.60 -56.67
C GLN A 917 -8.26 12.78 -57.64
N GLU A 918 -7.88 13.95 -57.15
CA GLU A 918 -7.66 15.14 -58.01
C GLU A 918 -6.18 15.53 -58.23
N LEU A 919 -5.23 14.91 -57.50
CA LEU A 919 -3.81 15.24 -57.56
C LEU A 919 -2.91 14.00 -57.62
N SER A 920 -2.44 13.66 -58.82
CA SER A 920 -1.38 12.66 -59.05
C SER A 920 -0.02 13.22 -58.60
N ASN A 921 0.22 13.20 -57.30
CA ASN A 921 1.44 13.70 -56.66
C ASN A 921 2.29 12.52 -56.15
N ASP A 922 2.98 11.82 -57.05
CA ASP A 922 3.72 10.58 -56.76
C ASP A 922 4.74 10.72 -55.60
N PHE A 923 5.29 11.93 -55.41
CA PHE A 923 6.21 12.26 -54.32
C PHE A 923 5.60 12.14 -52.91
N MET A 924 4.27 12.26 -52.76
CA MET A 924 3.61 12.25 -51.44
C MET A 924 3.69 10.89 -50.74
N GLY A 925 3.82 9.78 -51.47
CA GLY A 925 3.84 8.43 -50.91
C GLY A 925 5.03 8.15 -49.97
N GLY A 926 6.11 8.93 -50.10
CA GLY A 926 7.30 8.84 -49.25
C GLY A 926 7.31 9.77 -48.03
N MET A 927 6.35 10.69 -47.91
CA MET A 927 6.27 11.64 -46.80
C MET A 927 5.70 11.00 -45.52
N ILE A 928 6.14 11.47 -44.36
CA ILE A 928 5.64 11.07 -43.02
C ILE A 928 4.87 12.22 -42.36
N GLY A 929 5.38 13.46 -42.45
CA GLY A 929 4.72 14.63 -41.87
C GLY A 929 5.66 15.82 -41.65
N LEU A 930 5.16 16.86 -40.98
CA LEU A 930 5.95 18.00 -40.51
C LEU A 930 6.33 17.81 -39.05
N VAL A 931 7.53 18.23 -38.64
CA VAL A 931 8.04 18.06 -37.26
C VAL A 931 7.06 18.57 -36.20
N ALA A 932 6.54 19.79 -36.35
CA ALA A 932 5.54 20.39 -35.46
C ALA A 932 4.26 19.55 -35.29
N LEU A 933 3.86 18.79 -36.31
CA LEU A 933 2.62 17.99 -36.32
C LEU A 933 2.84 16.51 -35.93
N LEU A 934 4.10 16.06 -35.87
CA LEU A 934 4.50 14.71 -35.44
C LEU A 934 4.83 14.66 -33.94
N GLY A 935 5.20 15.80 -33.34
CA GLY A 935 5.53 15.88 -31.92
C GLY A 935 4.37 16.24 -30.98
N SER A 936 4.58 16.02 -29.67
CA SER A 936 3.69 16.45 -28.58
C SER A 936 4.46 16.50 -27.25
N THR A 937 4.09 17.41 -26.35
CA THR A 937 4.82 17.70 -25.09
C THR A 937 3.94 17.57 -23.84
N GLY A 938 4.55 17.55 -22.66
CA GLY A 938 3.87 17.39 -21.36
C GLY A 938 3.39 18.68 -20.71
N SER A 939 3.96 19.83 -21.07
CA SER A 939 3.57 21.16 -20.54
C SER A 939 3.79 22.27 -21.58
N SER A 940 3.17 23.42 -21.37
CA SER A 940 3.30 24.62 -22.20
C SER A 940 4.71 25.21 -22.21
N GLU A 941 5.45 25.01 -21.13
CA GLU A 941 6.80 25.55 -20.89
C GLU A 941 7.82 24.70 -21.65
N LEU A 942 7.72 23.38 -21.54
CA LEU A 942 8.51 22.44 -22.36
C LEU A 942 8.19 22.60 -23.85
N SER A 943 6.94 22.85 -24.22
CA SER A 943 6.55 23.18 -25.60
C SER A 943 7.29 24.43 -26.10
N ARG A 944 7.25 25.53 -25.33
CA ARG A 944 7.95 26.79 -25.66
C ARG A 944 9.46 26.56 -25.82
N ILE A 945 10.11 25.96 -24.82
CA ILE A 945 11.57 25.82 -24.75
C ILE A 945 12.08 24.89 -25.86
N LEU A 946 11.40 23.78 -26.16
CA LEU A 946 11.82 22.86 -27.23
C LEU A 946 11.67 23.47 -28.63
N SER A 947 10.60 24.22 -28.88
CA SER A 947 10.42 24.91 -30.16
C SER A 947 11.35 26.12 -30.33
N GLU A 948 11.72 26.80 -29.24
CA GLU A 948 12.76 27.84 -29.20
C GLU A 948 14.17 27.25 -29.41
N TYR A 949 14.44 26.05 -28.87
CA TYR A 949 15.70 25.33 -29.09
C TYR A 949 15.84 24.91 -30.56
N LEU A 950 14.83 24.26 -31.13
CA LEU A 950 14.82 23.81 -32.53
C LEU A 950 14.85 24.97 -33.53
N GLY A 951 14.12 26.05 -33.27
CA GLY A 951 13.90 27.11 -34.24
C GLY A 951 12.84 26.76 -35.29
N GLU A 952 12.40 27.77 -36.04
CA GLU A 952 11.23 27.66 -36.91
C GLU A 952 11.46 26.73 -38.12
N ASP A 953 12.60 26.85 -38.81
CA ASP A 953 12.97 26.00 -39.94
C ASP A 953 12.90 24.50 -39.61
N GLN A 954 13.31 24.13 -38.39
CA GLN A 954 13.30 22.74 -37.92
C GLN A 954 11.91 22.29 -37.46
N MET A 955 11.11 23.19 -36.87
CA MET A 955 9.70 22.91 -36.55
C MET A 955 8.85 22.71 -37.83
N LEU A 956 9.20 23.40 -38.91
CA LEU A 956 8.55 23.31 -40.22
C LEU A 956 9.17 22.25 -41.16
N ALA A 957 10.24 21.56 -40.75
CA ALA A 957 10.93 20.60 -41.59
C ALA A 957 10.03 19.40 -42.00
N VAL A 958 10.28 18.90 -43.20
CA VAL A 958 9.53 17.81 -43.84
C VAL A 958 10.22 16.48 -43.54
N VAL A 959 9.52 15.54 -42.91
CA VAL A 959 10.06 14.20 -42.64
C VAL A 959 9.63 13.24 -43.75
N CYS A 960 10.61 12.61 -44.40
CA CYS A 960 10.44 11.62 -45.46
C CYS A 960 11.01 10.25 -45.01
N ARG A 961 10.53 9.16 -45.61
CA ARG A 961 11.02 7.80 -45.30
C ARG A 961 12.45 7.59 -45.79
N SER A 962 12.72 7.96 -47.04
CA SER A 962 13.96 7.67 -47.76
C SER A 962 14.62 8.93 -48.33
N PHE A 963 15.91 8.84 -48.67
CA PHE A 963 16.60 9.87 -49.45
C PHE A 963 15.89 10.14 -50.77
N ALA A 964 15.46 9.08 -51.47
CA ALA A 964 14.72 9.18 -52.73
C ALA A 964 13.39 9.96 -52.57
N ALA A 965 12.70 9.80 -51.44
CA ALA A 965 11.49 10.57 -51.13
C ALA A 965 11.78 12.03 -50.74
N ALA A 966 12.98 12.34 -50.24
CA ALA A 966 13.41 13.72 -50.04
C ALA A 966 13.74 14.41 -51.38
N VAL A 967 14.53 13.75 -52.24
CA VAL A 967 14.86 14.22 -53.59
C VAL A 967 13.61 14.34 -54.49
N ALA A 968 12.57 13.53 -54.27
CA ALA A 968 11.31 13.64 -55.02
C ALA A 968 10.55 14.96 -54.80
N LEU A 969 10.91 15.79 -53.81
CA LEU A 969 10.26 17.08 -53.52
C LEU A 969 10.78 18.24 -54.39
N GLU A 970 12.01 18.18 -54.89
CA GLU A 970 12.66 19.26 -55.64
C GLU A 970 13.48 18.69 -56.81
N LYS A 971 13.34 19.29 -58.00
CA LYS A 971 14.15 18.94 -59.18
C LYS A 971 14.96 20.15 -59.62
N TYR A 972 16.11 19.90 -60.24
CA TYR A 972 16.97 20.93 -60.81
C TYR A 972 17.03 20.81 -62.34
N GLU A 973 17.03 21.95 -63.02
CA GLU A 973 17.37 22.05 -64.44
C GLU A 973 18.89 21.80 -64.64
N HIS A 974 19.32 21.59 -65.89
CA HIS A 974 20.72 21.28 -66.21
C HIS A 974 21.72 22.41 -65.92
N ASN A 975 21.24 23.62 -65.62
CA ASN A 975 22.04 24.75 -65.12
C ASN A 975 22.20 24.77 -63.58
N GLY A 976 21.49 23.91 -62.84
CA GLY A 976 21.47 23.86 -61.38
C GLY A 976 20.39 24.73 -60.72
N GLU A 977 19.53 25.42 -61.47
CA GLU A 977 18.38 26.14 -60.93
C GLU A 977 17.21 25.19 -60.61
N VAL A 978 16.30 25.61 -59.72
CA VAL A 978 15.14 24.79 -59.32
C VAL A 978 14.08 24.79 -60.44
N ASP A 979 13.71 23.60 -60.89
CA ASP A 979 12.65 23.39 -61.87
C ASP A 979 11.27 23.64 -61.24
N SER A 980 10.82 24.89 -61.34
CA SER A 980 9.53 25.36 -60.85
C SER A 980 8.30 24.66 -61.46
N ARG A 981 8.47 23.86 -62.52
CA ARG A 981 7.40 23.15 -63.23
C ARG A 981 7.18 21.74 -62.69
N HIS A 982 7.99 21.29 -61.74
CA HIS A 982 7.94 19.94 -61.18
C HIS A 982 7.73 19.87 -59.66
N ALA A 983 7.45 18.65 -59.19
CA ALA A 983 7.39 18.26 -57.78
C ALA A 983 6.59 19.22 -56.89
N LEU A 984 7.17 19.67 -55.75
CA LEU A 984 6.45 20.48 -54.77
C LEU A 984 6.16 21.91 -55.27
N TYR A 985 7.00 22.47 -56.14
CA TYR A 985 6.81 23.81 -56.71
C TYR A 985 5.64 23.84 -57.69
N ALA A 986 5.49 22.82 -58.53
CA ALA A 986 4.31 22.67 -59.39
C ALA A 986 3.02 22.53 -58.56
N ALA A 987 3.08 21.84 -57.42
CA ALA A 987 1.95 21.70 -56.51
C ALA A 987 1.62 23.01 -55.77
N ALA A 988 2.62 23.81 -55.40
CA ALA A 988 2.44 25.16 -54.87
C ALA A 988 1.78 26.10 -55.91
N ALA A 989 2.27 26.09 -57.15
CA ALA A 989 1.73 26.89 -58.24
C ALA A 989 0.25 26.55 -58.54
N LYS A 990 -0.11 25.26 -58.54
CA LYS A 990 -1.52 24.80 -58.65
C LYS A 990 -2.42 25.31 -57.52
N LEU A 991 -1.86 25.56 -56.33
CA LEU A 991 -2.56 26.13 -55.17
C LEU A 991 -2.49 27.67 -55.12
N GLY A 992 -1.95 28.32 -56.15
CA GLY A 992 -1.78 29.78 -56.19
C GLY A 992 -0.73 30.32 -55.22
N ARG A 993 0.24 29.48 -54.82
CA ARG A 993 1.30 29.81 -53.85
C ARG A 993 2.69 29.71 -54.49
N SER A 994 3.62 30.49 -53.95
CA SER A 994 5.06 30.36 -54.18
C SER A 994 5.72 29.75 -52.95
N ILE A 995 6.84 29.05 -53.13
CA ILE A 995 7.71 28.61 -52.04
C ILE A 995 8.96 29.49 -52.11
N ASN A 996 9.18 30.30 -51.07
CA ASN A 996 10.22 31.30 -51.04
C ASN A 996 11.33 30.88 -50.06
N GLY A 997 12.56 30.79 -50.55
CA GLY A 997 13.70 30.34 -49.75
C GLY A 997 13.81 28.82 -49.62
N ARG A 998 14.83 28.38 -48.88
CA ARG A 998 15.10 26.94 -48.66
C ARG A 998 14.21 26.39 -47.55
N PHE A 999 13.78 25.14 -47.70
CA PHE A 999 13.12 24.38 -46.65
C PHE A 999 13.96 23.15 -46.28
N LEU A 1000 13.77 22.62 -45.06
CA LEU A 1000 14.53 21.48 -44.56
C LEU A 1000 13.76 20.18 -44.76
N VAL A 1001 14.47 19.13 -45.17
CA VAL A 1001 13.94 17.77 -45.36
C VAL A 1001 14.80 16.78 -44.59
N ILE A 1002 14.15 15.83 -43.93
CA ILE A 1002 14.75 14.83 -43.03
C ILE A 1002 14.36 13.44 -43.55
N GLY A 1003 15.28 12.75 -44.24
CA GLY A 1003 15.10 11.36 -44.69
C GLY A 1003 15.49 10.38 -43.59
N LEU A 1004 14.56 9.52 -43.14
CA LEU A 1004 14.81 8.63 -41.99
C LEU A 1004 15.85 7.54 -42.25
N GLU A 1005 15.97 7.04 -43.48
CA GLU A 1005 16.96 6.01 -43.86
C GLU A 1005 18.41 6.46 -43.67
N ASP A 1006 18.71 7.74 -43.90
CA ASP A 1006 20.07 8.29 -43.83
C ASP A 1006 20.53 8.60 -42.39
N ILE A 1007 19.62 8.54 -41.43
CA ILE A 1007 19.88 8.95 -40.06
C ILE A 1007 20.38 7.77 -39.25
N ARG A 1008 21.61 7.89 -38.73
CA ARG A 1008 22.19 6.91 -37.80
C ARG A 1008 21.28 6.74 -36.58
N PRO A 1009 20.71 5.55 -36.33
CA PRO A 1009 19.90 5.32 -35.14
C PRO A 1009 20.74 5.43 -33.88
N TYR A 1010 20.13 5.84 -32.77
CA TYR A 1010 20.77 5.83 -31.45
C TYR A 1010 21.09 4.38 -31.02
N THR A 1011 22.37 4.10 -30.77
CA THR A 1011 22.89 2.75 -30.48
C THR A 1011 23.12 2.46 -29.00
N GLY A 1012 22.77 3.38 -28.10
CA GLY A 1012 22.82 3.15 -26.65
C GLY A 1012 21.54 2.51 -26.12
N ASP A 1013 21.61 1.92 -24.93
CA ASP A 1013 20.43 1.33 -24.29
C ASP A 1013 19.33 2.39 -24.04
N LEU A 1014 18.11 2.10 -24.48
CA LEU A 1014 16.94 2.90 -24.13
C LEU A 1014 16.59 2.64 -22.66
N MET A 1015 16.86 3.62 -21.78
CA MET A 1015 16.32 3.58 -20.43
C MET A 1015 14.79 3.59 -20.48
N VAL A 1016 14.16 2.55 -19.93
CA VAL A 1016 12.70 2.38 -19.89
C VAL A 1016 12.09 3.22 -18.74
N VAL A 1017 12.43 4.50 -18.75
CA VAL A 1017 11.90 5.53 -17.85
C VAL A 1017 11.45 6.68 -18.75
N THR A 1018 10.13 6.84 -18.89
CA THR A 1018 9.47 7.80 -19.80
C THR A 1018 9.79 7.66 -21.29
N LEU A 1019 9.05 6.78 -21.98
CA LEU A 1019 8.76 6.96 -23.41
C LEU A 1019 7.34 6.48 -23.76
N ARG A 1020 6.36 7.41 -23.72
CA ARG A 1020 5.25 7.37 -24.68
C ARG A 1020 5.89 7.32 -26.08
N ARG A 1021 5.42 6.46 -27.00
CA ARG A 1021 5.85 6.48 -28.42
C ARG A 1021 5.34 7.75 -29.13
N SER A 1022 5.89 8.90 -28.75
CA SER A 1022 5.70 10.19 -29.42
C SER A 1022 6.82 10.36 -30.44
N TRP A 1023 6.45 10.61 -31.70
CA TRP A 1023 7.42 10.75 -32.80
C TRP A 1023 8.33 11.97 -32.61
N ALA A 1024 7.93 12.93 -31.76
CA ALA A 1024 8.81 13.96 -31.19
C ALA A 1024 10.20 13.43 -30.83
N CYS A 1025 10.27 12.37 -30.02
CA CYS A 1025 11.54 11.90 -29.45
C CYS A 1025 12.43 11.21 -30.50
N HIS A 1026 11.85 10.63 -31.55
CA HIS A 1026 12.63 10.10 -32.67
C HIS A 1026 13.16 11.24 -33.54
N ILE A 1027 12.32 12.21 -33.90
CA ILE A 1027 12.75 13.35 -34.72
C ILE A 1027 13.81 14.20 -33.99
N LEU A 1028 13.62 14.44 -32.68
CA LEU A 1028 14.62 15.07 -31.79
C LEU A 1028 15.89 14.22 -31.59
N SER A 1029 15.82 12.89 -31.73
CA SER A 1029 17.00 12.01 -31.74
C SER A 1029 17.74 12.03 -33.08
N CYS A 1030 17.13 12.58 -34.13
CA CYS A 1030 17.52 12.36 -35.52
C CYS A 1030 18.16 13.59 -36.19
N GLN A 1031 18.24 14.72 -35.49
CA GLN A 1031 19.27 15.72 -35.73
C GLN A 1031 20.30 15.69 -34.60
N VAL A 1032 21.52 16.10 -34.93
CA VAL A 1032 22.74 15.85 -34.15
C VAL A 1032 22.59 16.28 -32.68
N GLU A 1033 22.92 15.34 -31.78
CA GLU A 1033 23.30 15.53 -30.36
C GLU A 1033 22.25 15.97 -29.32
N ILE A 1034 20.98 16.21 -29.67
CA ILE A 1034 19.95 16.68 -28.71
C ILE A 1034 19.60 15.63 -27.60
N LEU A 1035 20.03 14.37 -27.74
CA LEU A 1035 19.72 13.25 -26.83
C LEU A 1035 20.39 13.29 -25.43
N ARG A 1036 21.03 14.41 -25.03
CA ARG A 1036 21.57 14.62 -23.67
C ARG A 1036 20.98 15.84 -22.94
N MET A 1037 19.79 16.30 -23.33
CA MET A 1037 19.05 17.34 -22.60
C MET A 1037 18.63 16.90 -21.19
N VAL A 1038 19.50 17.14 -20.20
CA VAL A 1038 19.10 17.16 -18.79
C VAL A 1038 18.27 18.42 -18.55
N SER A 1039 16.99 18.26 -18.21
CA SER A 1039 16.11 19.37 -17.82
C SER A 1039 16.44 19.83 -16.39
N TRP A 1040 17.37 20.78 -16.28
CA TRP A 1040 17.79 21.34 -14.99
C TRP A 1040 16.69 22.19 -14.35
N GLY A 1041 16.63 22.21 -13.02
CA GLY A 1041 15.58 22.90 -12.26
C GLY A 1041 15.67 24.42 -12.41
N MET A 1042 16.89 24.96 -12.40
CA MET A 1042 17.20 26.37 -12.65
C MET A 1042 18.43 26.52 -13.57
N GLN A 1043 18.53 27.67 -14.24
CA GLN A 1043 19.67 28.09 -15.06
C GLN A 1043 20.98 28.03 -14.27
N GLN A 1044 20.92 28.27 -12.95
CA GLN A 1044 22.06 28.20 -12.05
C GLN A 1044 22.64 26.77 -11.94
N ASP A 1045 21.81 25.73 -11.92
CA ASP A 1045 22.26 24.34 -11.94
C ASP A 1045 22.94 24.02 -13.28
N MET A 1046 22.34 24.46 -14.40
CA MET A 1046 22.88 24.27 -15.75
C MET A 1046 24.24 24.96 -15.92
N LEU A 1047 24.42 26.15 -15.30
CA LEU A 1047 25.69 26.88 -15.29
C LEU A 1047 26.74 26.21 -14.38
N ALA A 1048 26.35 25.63 -13.24
CA ALA A 1048 27.24 24.85 -12.39
C ALA A 1048 27.71 23.56 -13.09
N ALA A 1049 26.79 22.85 -13.76
CA ALA A 1049 27.05 21.62 -14.49
C ALA A 1049 27.77 21.82 -15.84
N ARG A 1050 28.07 23.06 -16.26
CA ARG A 1050 28.57 23.40 -17.62
C ARG A 1050 29.80 22.60 -18.07
N ALA A 1051 30.69 22.22 -17.15
CA ALA A 1051 31.88 21.43 -17.47
C ALA A 1051 31.58 19.98 -17.87
N CYS A 1052 30.39 19.47 -17.53
CA CYS A 1052 29.93 18.11 -17.85
C CYS A 1052 28.99 18.06 -19.07
N ILE A 1053 28.46 19.21 -19.51
CA ILE A 1053 27.53 19.31 -20.64
C ILE A 1053 28.35 19.37 -21.94
N LYS A 1054 28.23 18.34 -22.78
CA LYS A 1054 29.06 18.21 -23.99
C LYS A 1054 28.45 18.83 -25.25
N HIS A 1055 27.13 18.81 -25.40
CA HIS A 1055 26.46 19.09 -26.69
C HIS A 1055 25.15 19.91 -26.54
N GLY A 1056 25.12 20.85 -25.60
CA GLY A 1056 23.94 21.69 -25.32
C GLY A 1056 23.02 21.16 -24.20
N ALA A 1057 22.18 22.05 -23.67
CA ALA A 1057 21.23 21.81 -22.59
C ALA A 1057 20.16 22.93 -22.51
N VAL A 1058 19.07 22.68 -21.77
CA VAL A 1058 18.09 23.72 -21.39
C VAL A 1058 17.69 23.57 -19.93
N SER A 1059 17.26 24.66 -19.31
CA SER A 1059 16.57 24.65 -18.00
C SER A 1059 15.09 25.02 -18.14
N LEU A 1060 14.28 24.58 -17.19
CA LEU A 1060 12.83 24.79 -17.15
C LEU A 1060 12.43 26.27 -16.94
N ASP A 1061 13.34 27.11 -16.46
CA ASP A 1061 13.14 28.56 -16.37
C ASP A 1061 13.33 29.30 -17.70
N GLY A 1062 13.90 28.64 -18.71
CA GLY A 1062 14.10 29.18 -20.05
C GLY A 1062 15.56 29.38 -20.47
N GLY A 1063 16.54 29.14 -19.61
CA GLY A 1063 17.96 29.18 -20.02
C GLY A 1063 18.28 28.13 -21.09
N ILE A 1064 18.86 28.55 -22.23
CA ILE A 1064 19.26 27.65 -23.34
C ILE A 1064 20.77 27.75 -23.60
N LEU A 1065 21.47 26.62 -23.52
CA LEU A 1065 22.87 26.45 -23.94
C LEU A 1065 22.87 25.63 -25.23
N ARG A 1066 23.25 26.22 -26.38
CA ARG A 1066 23.19 25.53 -27.68
C ARG A 1066 24.39 24.62 -27.92
N GLN A 1067 25.57 25.06 -27.54
CA GLN A 1067 26.83 24.31 -27.58
C GLN A 1067 27.80 24.90 -26.55
N THR A 1068 28.94 24.25 -26.34
CA THR A 1068 30.00 24.73 -25.44
C THR A 1068 30.40 26.17 -25.78
N GLY A 1069 30.15 27.10 -24.86
CA GLY A 1069 30.43 28.53 -25.04
C GLY A 1069 29.31 29.38 -25.66
N VAL A 1070 28.19 28.80 -26.11
CA VAL A 1070 27.08 29.55 -26.76
C VAL A 1070 25.78 29.43 -25.97
N VAL A 1071 25.43 30.52 -25.27
CA VAL A 1071 24.20 30.67 -24.48
C VAL A 1071 23.22 31.60 -25.21
N SER A 1072 21.94 31.25 -25.25
CA SER A 1072 20.86 32.17 -25.64
C SER A 1072 20.26 32.81 -24.39
N LEU A 1073 20.06 34.13 -24.39
CA LEU A 1073 19.57 34.93 -23.26
C LEU A 1073 18.39 35.81 -23.71
N GLY A 1074 17.40 35.98 -22.84
CA GLY A 1074 16.14 36.68 -23.13
C GLY A 1074 14.94 35.74 -23.09
N TYR A 1075 13.75 36.26 -23.43
CA TYR A 1075 12.50 35.49 -23.48
C TYR A 1075 12.09 35.24 -24.93
N GLY A 1076 12.28 34.01 -25.43
CA GLY A 1076 11.73 33.60 -26.72
C GLY A 1076 10.26 33.22 -26.66
N ASN A 1077 9.50 33.68 -27.66
CA ASN A 1077 8.12 33.29 -27.89
C ASN A 1077 7.99 32.69 -29.30
N PRO A 1078 8.44 31.43 -29.53
CA PRO A 1078 8.35 30.80 -30.84
C PRO A 1078 6.89 30.71 -31.30
N GLU A 1079 6.65 31.04 -32.57
CA GLU A 1079 5.30 31.12 -33.10
C GLU A 1079 4.69 29.71 -33.24
N ILE A 1080 5.43 28.80 -33.89
CA ILE A 1080 5.10 27.39 -34.03
C ILE A 1080 5.56 26.62 -32.78
N ARG A 1081 4.63 25.88 -32.15
CA ARG A 1081 4.85 25.17 -30.88
C ARG A 1081 4.28 23.75 -30.91
N PHE A 1082 4.85 22.83 -30.15
CA PHE A 1082 4.31 21.46 -30.02
C PHE A 1082 2.98 21.41 -29.25
N PRO A 1083 1.98 20.63 -29.69
CA PRO A 1083 0.74 20.39 -28.93
C PRO A 1083 1.01 19.79 -27.53
N VAL A 1084 0.25 20.20 -26.52
CA VAL A 1084 0.42 19.75 -25.13
C VAL A 1084 -0.61 18.66 -24.81
N LEU A 1085 -0.17 17.50 -24.31
CA LEU A 1085 -1.00 16.29 -24.21
C LEU A 1085 -1.19 15.83 -22.75
N ARG A 1086 -2.17 16.46 -22.07
CA ARG A 1086 -2.65 16.12 -20.70
C ARG A 1086 -2.85 14.61 -20.53
N SER A 1087 -2.57 14.07 -19.35
CA SER A 1087 -2.18 12.64 -19.21
C SER A 1087 -3.33 11.61 -19.22
N VAL A 1088 -4.00 11.45 -20.37
CA VAL A 1088 -4.97 10.38 -20.66
C VAL A 1088 -4.44 8.99 -20.32
N ALA A 1089 -3.13 8.74 -20.51
CA ALA A 1089 -2.50 7.44 -20.27
C ALA A 1089 -2.55 7.03 -18.79
N VAL A 1090 -2.30 7.97 -17.86
CA VAL A 1090 -2.38 7.70 -16.42
C VAL A 1090 -3.81 7.39 -16.01
N MET A 1091 -4.81 8.06 -16.58
CA MET A 1091 -6.21 7.79 -16.27
C MET A 1091 -6.69 6.45 -16.84
N LYS A 1092 -6.29 6.07 -18.07
CA LYS A 1092 -6.57 4.73 -18.61
C LYS A 1092 -5.97 3.62 -17.74
N LYS A 1093 -4.70 3.73 -17.33
CA LYS A 1093 -4.04 2.76 -16.43
C LYS A 1093 -4.70 2.69 -15.04
N LYS A 1094 -5.29 3.79 -14.54
CA LYS A 1094 -6.13 3.77 -13.31
C LYS A 1094 -7.45 3.01 -13.53
N ILE A 1095 -8.17 3.26 -14.63
CA ILE A 1095 -9.44 2.57 -14.95
C ILE A 1095 -9.22 1.05 -15.04
N GLU A 1096 -8.09 0.64 -15.63
CA GLU A 1096 -7.66 -0.75 -15.73
C GLU A 1096 -7.48 -1.40 -14.34
N ILE A 1097 -6.67 -0.78 -13.47
CA ILE A 1097 -6.46 -1.23 -12.07
C ILE A 1097 -7.79 -1.27 -11.28
N CYS A 1098 -8.67 -0.28 -11.45
CA CYS A 1098 -9.98 -0.29 -10.79
C CYS A 1098 -10.86 -1.44 -11.29
N LYS A 1099 -10.81 -1.80 -12.57
CA LYS A 1099 -11.55 -2.96 -13.13
C LYS A 1099 -10.99 -4.30 -12.65
N GLU A 1100 -9.67 -4.43 -12.52
CA GLU A 1100 -9.04 -5.62 -11.92
C GLU A 1100 -9.48 -5.77 -10.44
N THR A 1101 -9.43 -4.67 -9.68
CA THR A 1101 -9.86 -4.64 -8.27
C THR A 1101 -11.35 -4.98 -8.13
N MET A 1102 -12.19 -4.42 -9.01
CA MET A 1102 -13.63 -4.74 -9.09
C MET A 1102 -13.88 -6.24 -9.27
N SER A 1103 -13.15 -6.89 -10.18
CA SER A 1103 -13.27 -8.33 -10.45
C SER A 1103 -12.96 -9.16 -9.20
N ALA A 1104 -11.89 -8.80 -8.46
CA ALA A 1104 -11.53 -9.46 -7.21
C ALA A 1104 -12.59 -9.28 -6.10
N VAL A 1105 -13.15 -8.07 -5.95
CA VAL A 1105 -14.22 -7.80 -4.96
C VAL A 1105 -15.50 -8.58 -5.31
N ILE A 1106 -15.88 -8.66 -6.59
CA ILE A 1106 -17.03 -9.47 -7.04
C ILE A 1106 -16.81 -10.96 -6.73
N ALA A 1107 -15.62 -11.51 -7.02
CA ALA A 1107 -15.30 -12.90 -6.71
C ALA A 1107 -15.37 -13.19 -5.20
N ALA A 1108 -14.90 -12.26 -4.35
CA ALA A 1108 -15.01 -12.37 -2.90
C ALA A 1108 -16.48 -12.33 -2.43
N ILE A 1109 -17.31 -11.42 -2.98
CA ILE A 1109 -18.75 -11.37 -2.67
C ILE A 1109 -19.43 -12.70 -3.02
N GLU A 1110 -19.11 -13.30 -4.17
CA GLU A 1110 -19.62 -14.62 -4.53
C GLU A 1110 -19.21 -15.73 -3.55
N GLU A 1111 -17.94 -15.76 -3.12
CA GLU A 1111 -17.43 -16.76 -2.18
C GLU A 1111 -18.09 -16.63 -0.80
N PHE A 1112 -18.12 -15.42 -0.24
CA PHE A 1112 -18.79 -15.14 1.03
C PHE A 1112 -20.30 -15.41 0.96
N THR A 1113 -20.95 -15.18 -0.19
CA THR A 1113 -22.36 -15.53 -0.40
C THR A 1113 -22.56 -17.04 -0.42
N LYS A 1114 -21.68 -17.80 -1.08
CA LYS A 1114 -21.71 -19.28 -1.09
C LYS A 1114 -21.54 -19.83 0.34
N ASP A 1115 -20.68 -19.22 1.16
CA ASP A 1115 -20.45 -19.64 2.54
C ASP A 1115 -21.56 -19.22 3.51
N HIS A 1116 -22.15 -18.03 3.34
CA HIS A 1116 -23.36 -17.61 4.05
C HIS A 1116 -24.53 -18.58 3.79
N GLN A 1117 -24.75 -18.98 2.54
CA GLN A 1117 -25.75 -20.01 2.20
C GLN A 1117 -25.44 -21.39 2.82
N LYS A 1118 -24.17 -21.81 2.87
CA LYS A 1118 -23.77 -23.05 3.58
C LYS A 1118 -24.06 -22.93 5.07
N ALA A 1119 -23.76 -21.78 5.69
CA ALA A 1119 -23.98 -21.52 7.10
C ALA A 1119 -25.49 -21.52 7.45
N LEU A 1120 -26.33 -20.83 6.66
CA LEU A 1120 -27.79 -20.85 6.81
C LEU A 1120 -28.37 -22.27 6.68
N LYS A 1121 -27.98 -23.03 5.63
CA LYS A 1121 -28.42 -24.43 5.46
C LYS A 1121 -28.04 -25.30 6.66
N LYS A 1122 -26.85 -25.11 7.22
CA LYS A 1122 -26.35 -25.80 8.42
C LYS A 1122 -27.08 -25.36 9.69
N PHE A 1123 -27.41 -24.07 9.82
CA PHE A 1123 -28.19 -23.50 10.91
C PHE A 1123 -29.63 -24.04 10.91
N HIS A 1124 -30.37 -23.92 9.80
CA HIS A 1124 -31.74 -24.44 9.69
C HIS A 1124 -31.81 -25.96 9.96
N LYS A 1125 -30.86 -26.74 9.44
CA LYS A 1125 -30.78 -28.20 9.70
C LYS A 1125 -30.54 -28.53 11.19
N LYS A 1126 -29.83 -27.68 11.93
CA LYS A 1126 -29.69 -27.81 13.39
C LYS A 1126 -30.91 -27.29 14.16
N ASN A 1127 -31.50 -26.18 13.72
CA ASN A 1127 -32.64 -25.56 14.39
C ASN A 1127 -33.88 -26.47 14.31
N LYS A 1128 -34.09 -27.14 13.16
CA LYS A 1128 -35.12 -28.17 13.03
C LYS A 1128 -34.93 -29.30 14.05
N LYS A 1129 -33.70 -29.83 14.18
CA LYS A 1129 -33.37 -30.86 15.18
C LYS A 1129 -33.57 -30.39 16.62
N TRP A 1130 -33.35 -29.11 16.91
CA TRP A 1130 -33.61 -28.53 18.22
C TRP A 1130 -35.12 -28.49 18.53
N HIS A 1131 -35.96 -28.02 17.60
CA HIS A 1131 -37.42 -28.08 17.75
C HIS A 1131 -37.97 -29.51 17.81
N GLU A 1132 -37.40 -30.44 17.05
CA GLU A 1132 -37.74 -31.88 17.12
C GLU A 1132 -37.45 -32.46 18.52
N LEU A 1133 -36.36 -32.06 19.19
CA LEU A 1133 -36.05 -32.45 20.57
C LEU A 1133 -36.96 -31.75 21.60
N ALA A 1134 -37.21 -30.45 21.44
CA ALA A 1134 -38.06 -29.66 22.33
C ALA A 1134 -39.52 -30.17 22.34
N THR A 1135 -40.09 -30.47 21.16
CA THR A 1135 -41.45 -31.01 21.07
C THR A 1135 -41.58 -32.45 21.60
N VAL A 1136 -40.51 -33.25 21.58
CA VAL A 1136 -40.48 -34.58 22.25
C VAL A 1136 -40.47 -34.45 23.78
N LYS A 1137 -39.82 -33.41 24.32
CA LYS A 1137 -39.81 -33.08 25.75
C LYS A 1137 -41.20 -32.60 26.22
N GLU A 1138 -41.82 -31.71 25.48
CA GLU A 1138 -43.18 -31.21 25.71
C GLU A 1138 -44.24 -32.34 25.70
N ARG A 1139 -44.20 -33.22 24.69
CA ARG A 1139 -45.06 -34.43 24.62
C ARG A 1139 -44.79 -35.48 25.69
N ARG A 1140 -43.69 -35.37 26.45
CA ARG A 1140 -43.39 -36.23 27.61
C ARG A 1140 -43.90 -35.62 28.92
N LEU A 1141 -43.77 -34.30 29.11
CA LEU A 1141 -44.41 -33.60 30.23
C LEU A 1141 -45.93 -33.83 30.24
N ILE A 1142 -46.58 -33.69 29.08
CA ILE A 1142 -48.03 -33.92 28.88
C ILE A 1142 -48.43 -35.41 29.09
N LYS A 1143 -47.47 -36.31 29.36
CA LYS A 1143 -47.71 -37.72 29.74
C LYS A 1143 -47.28 -38.05 31.17
N THR A 1144 -46.80 -37.08 31.94
CA THR A 1144 -46.43 -37.23 33.36
C THR A 1144 -47.17 -36.26 34.29
N THR A 1145 -48.00 -35.39 33.72
CA THR A 1145 -49.15 -34.73 34.37
C THR A 1145 -50.44 -35.44 33.98
#